data_AF-A0A8H5BJB4-F1
#
_entry.id   AF-A0A8H5BJB4-F1
#
_cell.length_a   1.000
_cell.length_b   1.000
_cell.length_c   1.000
_cell.angle_alpha   90.00
_cell.angle_beta   90.00
_cell.angle_gamma   90.00
#
_symmetry.space_group_name_H-M   'P 1'
#
loop_
_entity.id
_entity.type
_entity.pdbx_description
1 polymer ?
#
loop_
_entity_poly.entity_id
_entity_poly.type
_entity_poly.pdbx_seq_one_letter_code
_entity_poly.pdbx_strand_id
1 'polypeptide(L)'
;MSTITPDSDARICGSAECAAYTPSSESDQDPENRASSTKAREQQHTQAIRTDILRQRLHQVAQGAPNFQVVGSGSSLSTSALQALKSGTSGLLTSPEPQCLIGYQVRVGNKVDTVLGAGVKPYSMASFLGDVKIEIVKKINIEWTCSGRPAVLVDEVGFRWSGNRSLEENTTTLTLRDFFQYYNQRMNVNTSIGIQNVPSIFKASVKNHKAMPMAFFDMLLYHAEYKERITATGRVDEYSPSAFLQSALKSVAKRPRNTSSATLESTKASKQQNVGLAGVSSQFTPMFKPSTRPERATVQLASNVTFSKLISLSESTTGKSSLLATDSDVTGLLSNKSMAHGTMKIQFIVPGLEKRFVAKQFFRSEAMADDDDHFIGIDLLYVTPVTHLALMEDEILRLAEVSWFLKEFYRYCRKEYPQITVEKRIQIAEAYVGTETNTYPSLASGLPRQHTGPGMSWLIEEKRSLSVTKFSGTLQHDGSRHDPISTTVYAFSHFALWHSKGTRVFADLQGTLTNVNGMDTMILFDIMSHTLDGESGIALQLNKMQPVDMENNKKSDEEVDPNSDDKEEDLEAFGAAIVARDTTSLFAYLPVIVQTIQQDFDKFSMVWPKFKIAVAVREKLPGPDARVRDINIDAAPAERAAETQI
;
A
#
# COMPACT_ATOMS: atom_id res chain seq x y z
N MET A 1 13.05 -8.66 51.39
CA MET A 1 12.98 -9.51 50.17
C MET A 1 14.35 -9.50 49.53
N SER A 2 14.81 -10.69 49.15
CA SER A 2 16.20 -11.15 49.05
C SER A 2 17.00 -10.58 47.88
N THR A 3 18.24 -10.23 48.18
CA THR A 3 19.38 -10.05 47.26
C THR A 3 19.87 -11.40 46.75
N ILE A 4 20.13 -11.52 45.44
CA ILE A 4 20.77 -12.68 44.80
C ILE A 4 22.10 -12.22 44.20
N THR A 5 23.18 -12.87 44.64
CA THR A 5 24.54 -12.85 44.08
C THR A 5 24.70 -13.93 43.00
N PRO A 6 25.60 -13.77 42.01
CA PRO A 6 25.96 -14.84 41.09
C PRO A 6 27.17 -15.62 41.63
N ASP A 7 27.08 -16.94 41.55
CA ASP A 7 28.14 -17.87 41.94
C ASP A 7 28.86 -18.44 40.73
N SER A 8 30.12 -18.76 40.96
CA SER A 8 31.21 -19.05 40.03
C SER A 8 31.36 -20.52 39.64
N ASP A 9 32.16 -20.73 38.58
CA ASP A 9 33.06 -21.86 38.31
C ASP A 9 32.51 -23.24 37.90
N ALA A 10 32.93 -23.67 36.70
CA ALA A 10 33.68 -24.93 36.52
C ALA A 10 34.44 -24.98 35.18
N ARG A 11 35.76 -25.12 35.28
CA ARG A 11 36.74 -25.47 34.23
C ARG A 11 36.63 -26.95 33.87
N ILE A 12 36.86 -27.33 32.61
CA ILE A 12 37.60 -28.57 32.24
C ILE A 12 38.45 -28.32 30.98
N CYS A 13 39.72 -28.74 31.05
CA CYS A 13 40.76 -28.74 30.02
C CYS A 13 40.73 -30.00 29.12
N GLY A 14 41.39 -29.91 27.95
CA GLY A 14 41.96 -31.04 27.20
C GLY A 14 42.41 -30.60 25.79
N SER A 15 43.67 -30.18 25.57
CA SER A 15 44.80 -30.97 25.00
C SER A 15 44.44 -31.67 23.67
N ALA A 16 44.83 -31.15 22.51
CA ALA A 16 46.14 -31.24 21.83
C ALA A 16 46.32 -32.55 21.03
N GLU A 17 46.34 -32.45 19.70
CA GLU A 17 47.12 -33.34 18.82
C GLU A 17 47.37 -32.64 17.46
N CYS A 18 48.62 -32.26 17.25
CA CYS A 18 49.15 -31.79 15.97
C CYS A 18 49.67 -32.99 15.19
N ALA A 19 49.09 -33.27 14.02
CA ALA A 19 49.66 -34.19 13.04
C ALA A 19 50.31 -33.40 11.92
N ALA A 20 51.64 -33.56 11.79
CA ALA A 20 52.44 -33.02 10.71
C ALA A 20 52.06 -33.68 9.38
N TYR A 21 51.84 -32.86 8.35
CA TYR A 21 51.64 -33.31 6.97
C TYR A 21 52.84 -32.90 6.14
N THR A 22 53.57 -33.89 5.63
CA THR A 22 54.66 -33.73 4.66
C THR A 22 54.09 -33.59 3.25
N PRO A 23 54.47 -32.57 2.45
CA PRO A 23 54.09 -32.52 1.05
C PRO A 23 55.10 -33.31 0.20
N SER A 24 54.60 -34.32 -0.50
CA SER A 24 55.31 -35.02 -1.57
C SER A 24 55.35 -34.16 -2.82
N SER A 25 56.55 -34.08 -3.40
CA SER A 25 56.84 -33.52 -4.72
C SER A 25 56.07 -34.23 -5.83
N GLU A 26 55.19 -33.52 -6.51
CA GLU A 26 54.64 -33.92 -7.81
C GLU A 26 54.97 -32.87 -8.87
N SER A 27 55.34 -33.41 -10.02
CA SER A 27 55.92 -32.80 -11.21
C SER A 27 55.04 -31.79 -11.92
N ASP A 28 55.68 -30.74 -12.45
CA ASP A 28 55.16 -29.79 -13.43
C ASP A 28 54.44 -30.48 -14.61
N GLN A 29 53.13 -30.23 -14.72
CA GLN A 29 52.37 -30.37 -15.96
C GLN A 29 51.41 -29.19 -16.11
N ASP A 30 51.38 -28.64 -17.33
CA ASP A 30 50.71 -27.40 -17.74
C ASP A 30 49.26 -27.23 -17.24
N PRO A 31 48.92 -26.11 -16.59
CA PRO A 31 47.58 -25.85 -16.05
C PRO A 31 46.49 -25.59 -17.13
N GLU A 32 46.85 -25.26 -18.36
CA GLU A 32 45.86 -24.95 -19.42
C GLU A 32 45.15 -26.19 -19.98
N ASN A 33 45.75 -27.38 -19.92
CA ASN A 33 45.13 -28.60 -20.45
C ASN A 33 44.12 -29.27 -19.50
N ARG A 34 44.08 -28.87 -18.22
CA ARG A 34 43.16 -29.45 -17.23
C ARG A 34 41.77 -28.82 -17.26
N ALA A 35 41.68 -27.53 -17.61
CA ALA A 35 40.42 -26.77 -17.65
C ALA A 35 39.55 -27.10 -18.88
N SER A 36 40.16 -27.49 -20.00
CA SER A 36 39.45 -27.89 -21.22
C SER A 36 38.86 -29.31 -21.11
N SER A 37 39.58 -30.24 -20.46
CA SER A 37 39.14 -31.61 -20.24
C SER A 37 37.96 -31.73 -19.27
N THR A 38 37.91 -30.90 -18.22
CA THR A 38 36.81 -30.89 -17.24
C THR A 38 35.51 -30.36 -17.84
N LYS A 39 35.56 -29.27 -18.61
CA LYS A 39 34.37 -28.73 -19.31
C LYS A 39 33.78 -29.70 -20.33
N ALA A 40 34.62 -30.46 -21.04
CA ALA A 40 34.16 -31.47 -21.99
C ALA A 40 33.45 -32.65 -21.31
N ARG A 41 33.94 -33.10 -20.15
CA ARG A 41 33.30 -34.15 -19.34
C ARG A 41 31.97 -33.69 -18.74
N GLU A 42 31.88 -32.44 -18.30
CA GLU A 42 30.66 -31.86 -17.74
C GLU A 42 29.56 -31.67 -18.80
N GLN A 43 29.94 -31.27 -20.02
CA GLN A 43 29.01 -31.22 -21.16
C GLN A 43 28.53 -32.61 -21.59
N GLN A 44 29.42 -33.61 -21.64
CA GLN A 44 29.01 -35.00 -21.93
C GLN A 44 28.08 -35.58 -20.85
N HIS A 45 28.33 -35.28 -19.57
CA HIS A 45 27.47 -35.73 -18.49
C HIS A 45 26.07 -35.07 -18.56
N THR A 46 26.03 -33.77 -18.88
CA THR A 46 24.78 -33.03 -19.04
C THR A 46 23.97 -33.51 -20.25
N GLN A 47 24.63 -33.85 -21.36
CA GLN A 47 23.97 -34.45 -22.53
C GLN A 47 23.44 -35.85 -22.23
N ALA A 48 24.16 -36.68 -21.48
CA ALA A 48 23.69 -38.01 -21.08
C ALA A 48 22.41 -37.92 -20.22
N ILE A 49 22.37 -36.99 -19.24
CA ILE A 49 21.19 -36.77 -18.39
C ILE A 49 19.99 -36.28 -19.21
N ARG A 50 20.19 -35.34 -20.14
CA ARG A 50 19.11 -34.87 -21.03
C ARG A 50 18.54 -35.98 -21.91
N THR A 51 19.40 -36.88 -22.39
CA THR A 51 19.00 -38.00 -23.24
C THR A 51 18.20 -39.05 -22.46
N ASP A 52 18.55 -39.30 -21.21
CA ASP A 52 17.81 -40.22 -20.33
C ASP A 52 16.45 -39.67 -19.90
N ILE A 53 16.34 -38.36 -19.62
CA ILE A 53 15.05 -37.71 -19.33
C ILE A 53 14.10 -37.78 -20.55
N LEU A 54 14.64 -37.56 -21.75
CA LEU A 54 13.88 -37.70 -22.99
C LEU A 54 13.41 -39.14 -23.23
N ARG A 55 14.27 -40.13 -22.95
CA ARG A 55 13.89 -41.55 -22.99
C ARG A 55 12.79 -41.89 -21.99
N GLN A 56 12.88 -41.40 -20.75
CA GLN A 56 11.85 -41.63 -19.73
C GLN A 56 10.49 -41.01 -20.11
N ARG A 57 10.49 -39.81 -20.70
CA ARG A 57 9.26 -39.16 -21.19
C ARG A 57 8.65 -39.90 -22.39
N LEU A 58 9.47 -40.36 -23.33
CA LEU A 58 9.00 -41.21 -24.44
C LEU A 58 8.42 -42.53 -23.93
N HIS A 59 9.01 -43.11 -22.89
CA HIS A 59 8.52 -44.35 -22.29
C HIS A 59 7.19 -44.17 -21.54
N GLN A 60 6.96 -43.00 -20.92
CA GLN A 60 5.69 -42.66 -20.27
C GLN A 60 4.57 -42.36 -21.28
N VAL A 61 4.89 -41.74 -22.41
CA VAL A 61 3.92 -41.51 -23.51
C VAL A 61 3.54 -42.82 -24.21
N ALA A 62 4.46 -43.78 -24.29
CA ALA A 62 4.21 -45.10 -24.87
C ALA A 62 3.36 -46.04 -23.98
N GLN A 63 3.18 -45.74 -22.69
CA GLN A 63 2.50 -46.61 -21.72
C GLN A 63 1.01 -46.29 -21.46
N GLY A 64 0.33 -45.62 -22.40
CA GLY A 64 -1.13 -45.66 -22.51
C GLY A 64 -1.92 -44.92 -21.41
N ALA A 65 -2.52 -43.79 -21.79
CA ALA A 65 -3.52 -43.13 -20.95
C ALA A 65 -4.78 -44.01 -20.78
N PRO A 66 -5.32 -44.20 -19.57
CA PRO A 66 -6.61 -44.83 -19.40
C PRO A 66 -7.73 -43.91 -19.90
N ASN A 67 -8.66 -44.50 -20.66
CA ASN A 67 -9.85 -43.89 -21.26
C ASN A 67 -10.60 -42.94 -20.31
N PHE A 68 -10.60 -41.64 -20.64
CA PHE A 68 -11.49 -40.66 -20.03
C PHE A 68 -12.84 -40.69 -20.76
N GLN A 69 -13.86 -41.26 -20.12
CA GLN A 69 -15.24 -41.17 -20.59
C GLN A 69 -15.74 -39.73 -20.45
N VAL A 70 -16.26 -39.20 -21.56
CA VAL A 70 -16.98 -37.94 -21.64
C VAL A 70 -18.29 -38.08 -20.86
N VAL A 71 -18.34 -37.53 -19.64
CA VAL A 71 -19.59 -37.34 -18.88
C VAL A 71 -20.17 -35.98 -19.25
N GLY A 72 -21.43 -36.00 -19.68
CA GLY A 72 -22.13 -34.88 -20.29
C GLY A 72 -22.28 -33.64 -19.42
N SER A 73 -22.27 -32.50 -20.11
CA SER A 73 -22.56 -31.16 -19.61
C SER A 73 -23.98 -31.06 -19.03
N GLY A 74 -24.08 -31.21 -17.71
CA GLY A 74 -25.26 -30.84 -16.94
C GLY A 74 -24.81 -30.30 -15.59
N SER A 75 -24.72 -28.97 -15.45
CA SER A 75 -24.33 -28.35 -14.18
C SER A 75 -25.50 -28.42 -13.18
N SER A 76 -25.63 -29.53 -12.46
CA SER A 76 -26.50 -29.64 -11.28
C SER A 76 -25.79 -29.03 -10.06
N LEU A 77 -25.55 -27.72 -10.08
CA LEU A 77 -25.15 -27.02 -8.86
C LEU A 77 -26.34 -27.06 -7.90
N SER A 78 -26.18 -27.78 -6.78
CA SER A 78 -27.18 -27.84 -5.73
C SER A 78 -27.51 -26.45 -5.19
N THR A 79 -28.72 -26.26 -4.66
CA THR A 79 -29.15 -24.99 -4.05
C THR A 79 -28.17 -24.51 -2.97
N SER A 80 -27.51 -25.44 -2.26
CA SER A 80 -26.45 -25.17 -1.31
C SER A 80 -25.15 -24.68 -1.97
N ALA A 81 -24.75 -25.22 -3.12
CA ALA A 81 -23.62 -24.69 -3.91
C ALA A 81 -23.91 -23.29 -4.46
N LEU A 82 -25.15 -23.01 -4.87
CA LEU A 82 -25.60 -21.67 -5.29
C LEU A 82 -25.66 -20.67 -4.13
N GLN A 83 -26.02 -21.10 -2.91
CA GLN A 83 -25.95 -20.27 -1.71
C GLN A 83 -24.51 -19.99 -1.30
N ALA A 84 -23.62 -20.98 -1.36
CA ALA A 84 -22.19 -20.80 -1.16
C ALA A 84 -21.59 -19.83 -2.20
N LEU A 85 -21.98 -19.93 -3.47
CA LEU A 85 -21.58 -18.96 -4.49
C LEU A 85 -22.10 -17.55 -4.21
N LYS A 86 -23.34 -17.40 -3.74
CA LYS A 86 -23.93 -16.09 -3.37
C LYS A 86 -23.25 -15.43 -2.18
N SER A 87 -22.65 -16.19 -1.27
CA SER A 87 -21.83 -15.66 -0.17
C SER A 87 -20.37 -15.38 -0.56
N GLY A 88 -20.00 -15.50 -1.83
CA GLY A 88 -18.61 -15.31 -2.31
C GLY A 88 -17.70 -16.50 -2.03
N THR A 89 -18.26 -17.65 -1.66
CA THR A 89 -17.53 -18.87 -1.32
C THR A 89 -17.26 -19.67 -2.59
N SER A 90 -16.04 -19.55 -3.11
CA SER A 90 -15.54 -20.49 -4.11
C SER A 90 -15.32 -21.86 -3.48
N GLY A 91 -15.80 -22.91 -4.13
CA GLY A 91 -15.87 -24.28 -3.63
C GLY A 91 -14.54 -25.03 -3.46
N LEU A 92 -13.41 -24.34 -3.28
CA LEU A 92 -12.15 -24.97 -2.88
C LEU A 92 -11.72 -24.47 -1.50
N LEU A 93 -12.07 -25.25 -0.49
CA LEU A 93 -11.32 -25.50 0.75
C LEU A 93 -11.19 -24.44 1.87
N THR A 94 -11.87 -23.29 1.84
CA THR A 94 -11.96 -22.45 3.06
C THR A 94 -13.41 -22.18 3.43
N SER A 95 -13.77 -22.53 4.67
CA SER A 95 -15.02 -22.10 5.33
C SER A 95 -15.32 -20.64 4.98
N PRO A 96 -16.58 -20.26 4.66
CA PRO A 96 -16.91 -18.89 4.33
C PRO A 96 -16.34 -17.97 5.39
N GLU A 97 -15.57 -16.98 4.96
CA GLU A 97 -14.93 -16.06 5.88
C GLU A 97 -16.02 -15.47 6.79
N PRO A 98 -15.86 -15.52 8.12
CA PRO A 98 -16.88 -15.02 9.02
C PRO A 98 -17.18 -13.55 8.69
N GLN A 99 -18.46 -13.22 8.63
CA GLN A 99 -18.95 -11.89 8.29
C GLN A 99 -19.56 -11.20 9.50
N CYS A 100 -19.58 -9.88 9.46
CA CYS A 100 -20.28 -9.02 10.40
C CYS A 100 -21.22 -8.07 9.66
N LEU A 101 -22.45 -7.93 10.14
CA LEU A 101 -23.41 -6.97 9.63
C LEU A 101 -23.13 -5.60 10.24
N ILE A 102 -22.77 -4.64 9.42
CA ILE A 102 -22.60 -3.25 9.85
C ILE A 102 -23.80 -2.44 9.40
N GLY A 103 -24.53 -1.90 10.36
CA GLY A 103 -25.53 -0.86 10.12
C GLY A 103 -24.97 0.51 10.42
N TYR A 104 -25.32 1.51 9.61
CA TYR A 104 -24.91 2.89 9.82
C TYR A 104 -26.06 3.86 9.56
N GLN A 105 -26.13 4.95 10.31
CA GLN A 105 -26.97 6.11 10.00
C GLN A 105 -26.12 7.38 10.02
N VAL A 106 -26.38 8.32 9.12
CA VAL A 106 -25.58 9.54 9.01
C VAL A 106 -26.09 10.62 9.96
N ARG A 107 -25.17 11.33 10.61
CA ARG A 107 -25.47 12.49 11.45
C ARG A 107 -24.74 13.72 10.95
N VAL A 108 -25.48 14.82 10.89
CA VAL A 108 -24.92 16.16 10.68
C VAL A 108 -25.14 16.94 11.98
N GLY A 109 -24.05 17.15 12.72
CA GLY A 109 -24.13 17.58 14.11
C GLY A 109 -24.83 16.52 14.98
N ASN A 110 -25.82 16.94 15.79
CA ASN A 110 -26.52 16.03 16.69
C ASN A 110 -27.76 15.35 16.09
N LYS A 111 -28.13 15.68 14.85
CA LYS A 111 -29.35 15.17 14.20
C LYS A 111 -29.02 14.08 13.19
N VAL A 112 -29.87 13.05 13.15
CA VAL A 112 -29.82 12.05 12.08
C VAL A 112 -30.31 12.72 10.80
N ASP A 113 -29.51 12.61 9.75
CA ASP A 113 -29.84 13.15 8.43
C ASP A 113 -30.65 12.12 7.66
N THR A 114 -31.93 12.41 7.42
CA THR A 114 -32.83 11.49 6.72
C THR A 114 -32.57 11.43 5.21
N VAL A 115 -31.85 12.40 4.65
CA VAL A 115 -31.53 12.46 3.21
C VAL A 115 -30.31 11.61 2.91
N LEU A 116 -29.23 11.78 3.69
CA LEU A 116 -28.04 10.93 3.59
C LEU A 116 -28.30 9.51 4.08
N GLY A 117 -29.33 9.36 4.91
CA GLY A 117 -30.00 8.11 5.18
C GLY A 117 -29.22 7.16 6.08
N ALA A 118 -29.56 5.88 5.93
CA ALA A 118 -29.00 4.78 6.69
C ALA A 118 -28.84 3.56 5.79
N GLY A 119 -27.88 2.69 6.12
CA GLY A 119 -27.62 1.49 5.36
C GLY A 119 -27.21 0.33 6.25
N VAL A 120 -27.35 -0.88 5.72
CA VAL A 120 -26.89 -2.11 6.35
C VAL A 120 -26.16 -2.93 5.29
N LYS A 121 -24.94 -3.39 5.59
CA LYS A 121 -24.15 -4.21 4.68
C LYS A 121 -23.32 -5.23 5.47
N PRO A 122 -23.22 -6.49 5.02
CA PRO A 122 -22.29 -7.45 5.58
C PRO A 122 -20.86 -7.15 5.11
N TYR A 123 -19.90 -7.28 6.03
CA TYR A 123 -18.47 -7.11 5.78
C TYR A 123 -17.72 -8.34 6.28
N SER A 124 -16.54 -8.60 5.71
CA SER A 124 -15.62 -9.62 6.21
C SER A 124 -15.13 -9.25 7.62
N MET A 125 -15.03 -10.22 8.53
CA MET A 125 -14.46 -9.98 9.86
C MET A 125 -12.98 -9.53 9.81
N ALA A 126 -12.26 -9.80 8.73
CA ALA A 126 -10.89 -9.31 8.54
C ALA A 126 -10.83 -7.96 7.81
N SER A 127 -11.97 -7.31 7.54
CA SER A 127 -12.00 -5.92 7.09
C SER A 127 -11.59 -4.99 8.24
N PHE A 128 -10.75 -4.01 7.95
CA PHE A 128 -10.47 -2.93 8.91
C PHE A 128 -11.68 -2.02 9.04
N LEU A 129 -11.92 -1.48 10.25
CA LEU A 129 -13.01 -0.53 10.44
C LEU A 129 -12.79 0.74 9.58
N GLY A 130 -11.55 1.16 9.35
CA GLY A 130 -11.20 2.20 8.37
C GLY A 130 -11.68 1.90 6.95
N ASP A 131 -11.55 0.65 6.48
CA ASP A 131 -12.01 0.23 5.14
C ASP A 131 -13.54 0.31 5.05
N VAL A 132 -14.23 -0.12 6.12
CA VAL A 132 -15.69 0.02 6.25
C VAL A 132 -16.09 1.48 6.20
N LYS A 133 -15.34 2.38 6.85
CA LYS A 133 -15.57 3.84 6.80
C LYS A 133 -15.51 4.38 5.38
N ILE A 134 -14.46 4.02 4.64
CA ILE A 134 -14.25 4.45 3.25
C ILE A 134 -15.42 4.03 2.37
N GLU A 135 -15.86 2.77 2.46
CA GLU A 135 -16.99 2.29 1.66
C GLU A 135 -18.30 3.00 2.01
N ILE A 136 -18.55 3.27 3.29
CA ILE A 136 -19.74 4.01 3.72
C ILE A 136 -19.69 5.45 3.19
N VAL A 137 -18.54 6.13 3.28
CA VAL A 137 -18.36 7.49 2.74
C VAL A 137 -18.59 7.53 1.24
N LYS A 138 -18.09 6.55 0.48
CA LYS A 138 -18.36 6.44 -0.96
C LYS A 138 -19.87 6.40 -1.24
N LYS A 139 -20.65 5.66 -0.44
CA LYS A 139 -22.11 5.62 -0.56
C LYS A 139 -22.77 6.94 -0.19
N ILE A 140 -22.34 7.57 0.90
CA ILE A 140 -22.84 8.88 1.33
C ILE A 140 -22.59 9.92 0.23
N ASN A 141 -21.42 9.86 -0.41
CA ASN A 141 -21.04 10.81 -1.45
C ASN A 141 -21.95 10.74 -2.68
N ILE A 142 -22.51 9.59 -3.03
CA ILE A 142 -23.47 9.48 -4.14
C ILE A 142 -24.65 10.46 -3.95
N GLU A 143 -25.25 10.47 -2.75
CA GLU A 143 -26.37 11.37 -2.44
C GLU A 143 -25.89 12.80 -2.15
N TRP A 144 -24.76 12.94 -1.45
CA TRP A 144 -24.20 14.23 -1.06
C TRP A 144 -23.81 15.09 -2.27
N THR A 145 -23.14 14.50 -3.27
CA THR A 145 -22.70 15.24 -4.47
C THR A 145 -23.84 15.49 -5.45
N CYS A 146 -24.90 14.66 -5.46
CA CYS A 146 -26.13 14.95 -6.22
C CYS A 146 -26.77 16.30 -5.84
N SER A 147 -26.47 16.82 -4.64
CA SER A 147 -26.92 18.15 -4.19
C SER A 147 -26.00 19.30 -4.63
N GLY A 148 -25.04 19.04 -5.53
CA GLY A 148 -24.05 20.03 -6.01
C GLY A 148 -22.92 20.32 -5.02
N ARG A 149 -22.83 19.57 -3.91
CA ARG A 149 -21.80 19.77 -2.89
C ARG A 149 -20.51 19.04 -3.26
N PRO A 150 -19.33 19.60 -2.92
CA PRO A 150 -18.08 18.85 -2.97
C PRO A 150 -18.16 17.60 -2.09
N ALA A 151 -17.55 16.51 -2.56
CA ALA A 151 -17.52 15.24 -1.84
C ALA A 151 -16.95 15.40 -0.41
N VAL A 152 -17.51 14.63 0.51
CA VAL A 152 -17.02 14.47 1.88
C VAL A 152 -15.78 13.58 1.86
N LEU A 153 -14.74 13.99 2.56
CA LEU A 153 -13.52 13.21 2.75
C LEU A 153 -13.69 12.24 3.91
N VAL A 154 -12.92 11.16 3.86
CA VAL A 154 -12.92 10.12 4.88
C VAL A 154 -12.50 10.68 6.25
N ASP A 155 -11.58 11.65 6.27
CA ASP A 155 -11.11 12.29 7.51
C ASP A 155 -12.18 13.21 8.14
N GLU A 156 -13.15 13.68 7.37
CA GLU A 156 -14.25 14.55 7.83
C GLU A 156 -15.42 13.77 8.44
N VAL A 157 -15.28 12.45 8.58
CA VAL A 157 -16.28 11.61 9.22
C VAL A 157 -15.69 10.75 10.32
N GLY A 158 -16.46 10.58 11.39
CA GLY A 158 -16.12 9.70 12.51
C GLY A 158 -17.20 8.66 12.78
N PHE A 159 -16.77 7.45 13.11
CA PHE A 159 -17.67 6.47 13.72
C PHE A 159 -17.99 6.86 15.16
N ARG A 160 -19.26 6.76 15.51
CA ARG A 160 -19.79 6.87 16.86
C ARG A 160 -20.70 5.67 17.12
N TRP A 161 -20.85 5.28 18.37
CA TRP A 161 -21.94 4.39 18.74
C TRP A 161 -23.28 5.09 18.57
N SER A 162 -24.34 4.28 18.42
CA SER A 162 -25.73 4.75 18.50
C SER A 162 -25.93 5.66 19.71
N GLY A 163 -26.52 6.83 19.45
CA GLY A 163 -26.70 7.90 20.44
C GLY A 163 -25.52 8.87 20.50
N ASN A 164 -24.74 8.97 19.42
CA ASN A 164 -23.60 9.87 19.29
C ASN A 164 -22.50 9.70 20.38
N ARG A 165 -22.28 8.47 20.86
CA ARG A 165 -21.21 8.20 21.84
C ARG A 165 -19.90 7.90 21.13
N SER A 166 -18.79 8.44 21.61
CA SER A 166 -17.45 8.14 21.07
C SER A 166 -17.13 6.65 21.15
N LEU A 167 -16.37 6.15 20.18
CA LEU A 167 -15.66 4.87 20.34
C LEU A 167 -14.51 5.06 21.33
N GLU A 168 -14.09 3.97 21.99
CA GLU A 168 -12.87 3.96 22.79
C GLU A 168 -11.65 4.23 21.91
N GLU A 169 -10.66 4.94 22.45
CA GLU A 169 -9.40 5.21 21.77
C GLU A 169 -8.72 3.90 21.33
N ASN A 170 -8.00 3.94 20.21
CA ASN A 170 -7.31 2.80 19.62
C ASN A 170 -8.20 1.67 19.09
N THR A 171 -9.53 1.85 19.05
CA THR A 171 -10.44 0.83 18.49
C THR A 171 -10.81 1.10 17.03
N THR A 172 -10.56 2.30 16.50
CA THR A 172 -10.96 2.71 15.15
C THR A 172 -10.11 2.09 14.03
N THR A 173 -8.94 1.55 14.37
CA THR A 173 -7.97 0.96 13.46
C THR A 173 -8.00 -0.57 13.46
N LEU A 174 -8.83 -1.17 14.33
CA LEU A 174 -8.95 -2.62 14.46
C LEU A 174 -9.63 -3.26 13.24
N THR A 175 -9.36 -4.54 13.02
CA THR A 175 -10.24 -5.36 12.17
C THR A 175 -11.60 -5.53 12.85
N LEU A 176 -12.65 -5.83 12.09
CA LEU A 176 -13.96 -6.12 12.67
C LEU A 176 -13.89 -7.28 13.66
N ARG A 177 -13.07 -8.31 13.41
CA ARG A 177 -12.84 -9.41 14.34
C ARG A 177 -12.31 -8.90 15.68
N ASP A 178 -11.23 -8.15 15.65
CA ASP A 178 -10.53 -7.69 16.87
C ASP A 178 -11.38 -6.65 17.60
N PHE A 179 -12.06 -5.78 16.86
CA PHE A 179 -13.04 -4.84 17.39
C PHE A 179 -14.15 -5.57 18.15
N PHE A 180 -14.68 -6.66 17.59
CA PHE A 180 -15.69 -7.46 18.28
C PHE A 180 -15.14 -8.19 19.51
N GLN A 181 -13.92 -8.74 19.42
CA GLN A 181 -13.30 -9.39 20.55
C GLN A 181 -13.06 -8.40 21.69
N TYR A 182 -12.54 -7.21 21.38
CA TYR A 182 -12.25 -6.15 22.34
C TYR A 182 -13.48 -5.76 23.17
N TYR A 183 -14.58 -5.40 22.50
CA TYR A 183 -15.78 -4.95 23.20
C TYR A 183 -16.59 -6.12 23.81
N ASN A 184 -16.54 -7.34 23.27
CA ASN A 184 -17.19 -8.50 23.90
C ASN A 184 -16.49 -8.93 25.20
N GLN A 185 -15.16 -8.90 25.23
CA GLN A 185 -14.38 -9.28 26.43
C GLN A 185 -14.60 -8.32 27.60
N ARG A 186 -14.69 -7.01 27.31
CA ARG A 186 -14.86 -5.98 28.36
C ARG A 186 -16.29 -5.82 28.86
N MET A 187 -17.27 -6.01 27.97
CA MET A 187 -18.67 -5.73 28.34
C MET A 187 -19.32 -6.85 29.16
N ASN A 188 -18.72 -8.04 29.29
CA ASN A 188 -19.32 -9.20 29.98
C ASN A 188 -20.76 -9.54 29.49
N VAL A 189 -21.15 -9.07 28.30
CA VAL A 189 -22.47 -9.34 27.71
C VAL A 189 -22.27 -10.27 26.52
N ASN A 190 -22.74 -11.51 26.69
CA ASN A 190 -22.85 -12.46 25.59
C ASN A 190 -23.58 -11.82 24.40
N THR A 191 -22.93 -11.85 23.24
CA THR A 191 -23.51 -11.78 21.89
C THR A 191 -23.91 -10.42 21.30
N SER A 192 -23.64 -9.27 21.91
CA SER A 192 -23.90 -8.00 21.20
C SER A 192 -23.26 -6.73 21.73
N ILE A 193 -22.27 -6.21 20.99
CA ILE A 193 -21.71 -4.89 21.25
C ILE A 193 -22.73 -3.84 20.80
N GLY A 194 -23.38 -3.19 21.76
CA GLY A 194 -24.27 -2.05 21.47
C GLY A 194 -25.70 -2.37 21.03
N ILE A 195 -26.18 -3.63 21.08
CA ILE A 195 -27.59 -3.94 20.73
C ILE A 195 -28.60 -3.36 21.72
N GLN A 196 -28.17 -2.95 22.92
CA GLN A 196 -29.09 -2.32 23.87
C GLN A 196 -29.75 -1.05 23.29
N ASN A 197 -29.15 -0.41 22.28
CA ASN A 197 -29.70 0.75 21.59
C ASN A 197 -29.69 0.60 20.05
N VAL A 198 -30.13 -0.54 19.50
CA VAL A 198 -30.32 -0.66 18.04
C VAL A 198 -31.36 0.38 17.58
N PRO A 199 -30.99 1.32 16.70
CA PRO A 199 -31.95 2.24 16.09
C PRO A 199 -33.16 1.50 15.51
N SER A 200 -34.36 2.05 15.65
CA SER A 200 -35.62 1.41 15.22
C SER A 200 -35.59 0.93 13.76
N ILE A 201 -34.92 1.71 12.90
CA ILE A 201 -34.71 1.43 11.48
C ILE A 201 -33.98 0.09 11.20
N PHE A 202 -33.21 -0.43 12.15
CA PHE A 202 -32.44 -1.68 11.98
C PHE A 202 -33.04 -2.90 12.68
N LYS A 203 -34.15 -2.73 13.42
CA LYS A 203 -34.78 -3.85 14.16
C LYS A 203 -35.17 -5.01 13.24
N ALA A 204 -35.61 -4.71 12.01
CA ALA A 204 -35.93 -5.73 11.01
C ALA A 204 -34.68 -6.53 10.58
N SER A 205 -33.55 -5.85 10.35
CA SER A 205 -32.28 -6.48 9.98
C SER A 205 -31.77 -7.41 11.09
N VAL A 206 -31.85 -6.98 12.36
CA VAL A 206 -31.49 -7.83 13.51
C VAL A 206 -32.34 -9.09 13.56
N LYS A 207 -33.66 -8.97 13.32
CA LYS A 207 -34.57 -10.12 13.30
C LYS A 207 -34.23 -11.12 12.19
N ASN A 208 -33.78 -10.63 11.04
CA ASN A 208 -33.47 -11.44 9.86
C ASN A 208 -32.07 -12.07 9.91
N HIS A 209 -31.15 -11.57 10.74
CA HIS A 209 -29.75 -11.98 10.78
C HIS A 209 -29.28 -12.43 12.18
N LYS A 210 -30.12 -13.16 12.92
CA LYS A 210 -29.86 -13.56 14.31
C LYS A 210 -28.53 -14.28 14.57
N ALA A 211 -27.99 -14.98 13.57
CA ALA A 211 -26.77 -15.78 13.69
C ALA A 211 -25.48 -15.01 13.34
N MET A 212 -25.59 -13.78 12.83
CA MET A 212 -24.44 -12.99 12.38
C MET A 212 -24.06 -11.95 13.44
N PRO A 213 -22.78 -11.74 13.75
CA PRO A 213 -22.32 -10.60 14.52
C PRO A 213 -22.79 -9.28 13.91
N MET A 214 -23.23 -8.31 14.73
CA MET A 214 -23.77 -7.03 14.24
C MET A 214 -23.23 -5.86 15.04
N ALA A 215 -22.88 -4.78 14.34
CA ALA A 215 -22.52 -3.50 14.94
C ALA A 215 -23.27 -2.37 14.24
N PHE A 216 -23.73 -1.39 15.03
CA PHE A 216 -24.50 -0.25 14.54
C PHE A 216 -23.80 1.05 14.91
N PHE A 217 -23.46 1.85 13.90
CA PHE A 217 -22.74 3.10 14.06
C PHE A 217 -23.57 4.32 13.65
N ASP A 218 -23.30 5.43 14.32
CA ASP A 218 -23.63 6.76 13.84
C ASP A 218 -22.41 7.30 13.08
N MET A 219 -22.58 7.65 11.82
CA MET A 219 -21.56 8.30 10.99
C MET A 219 -21.65 9.81 11.19
N LEU A 220 -20.84 10.35 12.07
CA LEU A 220 -20.83 11.78 12.37
C LEU A 220 -20.02 12.54 11.32
N LEU A 221 -20.66 13.44 10.59
CA LEU A 221 -19.99 14.41 9.71
C LEU A 221 -19.45 15.58 10.53
N TYR A 222 -18.13 15.77 10.52
CA TYR A 222 -17.45 16.91 11.13
C TYR A 222 -17.63 18.14 10.24
N HIS A 223 -18.81 18.75 10.35
CA HIS A 223 -19.22 19.85 9.50
C HIS A 223 -18.29 21.08 9.57
N ALA A 224 -17.58 21.28 10.68
CA ALA A 224 -16.59 22.36 10.81
C ALA A 224 -15.38 22.11 9.88
N GLU A 225 -14.80 20.91 9.93
CA GLU A 225 -13.65 20.50 9.09
C GLU A 225 -14.02 20.53 7.60
N TYR A 226 -15.22 20.02 7.27
CA TYR A 226 -15.76 20.12 5.92
C TYR A 226 -15.81 21.56 5.43
N LYS A 227 -16.42 22.46 6.22
CA LYS A 227 -16.55 23.87 5.86
C LYS A 227 -15.22 24.57 5.71
N GLU A 228 -14.28 24.29 6.61
CA GLU A 228 -12.93 24.85 6.56
C GLU A 228 -12.25 24.49 5.24
N ARG A 229 -12.27 23.21 4.84
CA ARG A 229 -11.70 22.78 3.57
C ARG A 229 -12.40 23.43 2.37
N ILE A 230 -13.73 23.43 2.34
CA ILE A 230 -14.47 24.01 1.21
C ILE A 230 -14.16 25.51 1.06
N THR A 231 -14.11 26.24 2.18
CA THR A 231 -13.73 27.66 2.21
C THR A 231 -12.28 27.86 1.74
N ALA A 232 -11.35 27.02 2.19
CA ALA A 232 -9.94 27.07 1.77
C ALA A 232 -9.76 26.84 0.26
N THR A 233 -10.62 26.03 -0.36
CA THR A 233 -10.61 25.81 -1.82
C THR A 233 -11.23 26.96 -2.63
N GLY A 234 -11.69 28.04 -1.98
CA GLY A 234 -12.36 29.17 -2.64
C GLY A 234 -13.75 28.81 -3.20
N ARG A 235 -14.26 27.61 -2.91
CA ARG A 235 -15.62 27.22 -3.27
C ARG A 235 -16.55 27.80 -2.22
N VAL A 236 -17.40 28.75 -2.60
CA VAL A 236 -18.44 29.26 -1.71
C VAL A 236 -19.46 28.14 -1.53
N ASP A 237 -19.65 27.70 -0.29
CA ASP A 237 -20.77 26.81 0.06
C ASP A 237 -22.06 27.63 -0.05
N GLU A 238 -22.57 27.80 -1.27
CA GLU A 238 -23.84 28.50 -1.57
C GLU A 238 -25.03 27.81 -0.90
N TYR A 239 -24.83 26.62 -0.34
CA TYR A 239 -25.83 25.88 0.39
C TYR A 239 -25.95 26.36 1.85
N SER A 240 -26.69 27.44 2.06
CA SER A 240 -27.25 27.70 3.40
C SER A 240 -28.28 26.61 3.74
N PRO A 241 -28.13 25.83 4.83
CA PRO A 241 -29.12 24.83 5.24
C PRO A 241 -30.53 25.40 5.41
N SER A 242 -30.66 26.72 5.61
CA SER A 242 -31.95 27.40 5.69
C SER A 242 -32.66 27.54 4.34
N ALA A 243 -31.93 27.64 3.21
CA ALA A 243 -32.51 27.93 1.90
C ALA A 243 -33.25 26.71 1.31
N PHE A 244 -32.70 25.51 1.46
CA PHE A 244 -33.35 24.28 0.96
C PHE A 244 -34.54 23.85 1.81
N LEU A 245 -34.43 23.94 3.15
CA LEU A 245 -35.59 23.73 4.00
C LEU A 245 -36.69 24.77 3.73
N GLN A 246 -36.33 26.02 3.44
CA GLN A 246 -37.32 27.04 3.05
C GLN A 246 -37.89 26.81 1.65
N SER A 247 -37.13 26.31 0.68
CA SER A 247 -37.67 26.05 -0.67
C SER A 247 -38.58 24.81 -0.69
N ALA A 248 -38.22 23.76 0.05
CA ALA A 248 -39.05 22.56 0.24
C ALA A 248 -40.31 22.84 1.07
N LEU A 249 -40.26 23.74 2.06
CA LEU A 249 -41.44 24.18 2.80
C LEU A 249 -42.31 25.16 2.01
N LYS A 250 -41.73 25.97 1.11
CA LYS A 250 -42.49 26.87 0.22
C LYS A 250 -43.22 26.11 -0.91
N SER A 251 -42.71 24.97 -1.38
CA SER A 251 -43.42 24.14 -2.37
C SER A 251 -44.57 23.32 -1.78
N VAL A 252 -44.67 23.22 -0.45
CA VAL A 252 -45.79 22.57 0.27
C VAL A 252 -46.75 23.62 0.89
N ALA A 253 -46.50 24.91 0.69
CA ALA A 253 -47.41 25.98 1.11
C ALA A 253 -48.68 25.99 0.23
N LYS A 254 -49.68 25.22 0.68
CA LYS A 254 -51.13 25.38 0.49
C LYS A 254 -51.56 26.05 -0.83
N ARG A 255 -51.96 25.23 -1.81
CA ARG A 255 -52.95 25.66 -2.82
C ARG A 255 -54.13 26.31 -2.08
N PRO A 256 -54.51 27.55 -2.40
CA PRO A 256 -55.70 28.17 -1.83
C PRO A 256 -56.92 27.36 -2.27
N ARG A 257 -57.67 26.90 -1.26
CA ARG A 257 -58.94 26.21 -1.44
C ARG A 257 -59.93 27.26 -1.92
N ASN A 258 -60.25 27.27 -3.20
CA ASN A 258 -61.31 28.11 -3.75
C ASN A 258 -62.63 27.74 -3.08
N THR A 259 -63.12 28.67 -2.28
CA THR A 259 -64.49 28.76 -1.79
C THR A 259 -65.37 29.26 -2.92
N SER A 260 -66.20 28.37 -3.48
CA SER A 260 -67.39 28.76 -4.23
C SER A 260 -68.55 27.92 -3.74
N SER A 261 -69.32 28.53 -2.84
CA SER A 261 -70.67 28.16 -2.46
C SER A 261 -71.63 28.46 -3.62
N ALA A 262 -72.33 27.44 -4.10
CA ALA A 262 -73.63 27.58 -4.74
C ALA A 262 -74.46 26.32 -4.44
N THR A 263 -75.49 26.55 -3.64
CA THR A 263 -76.68 25.73 -3.38
C THR A 263 -77.28 25.10 -4.63
N LEU A 264 -77.65 23.82 -4.57
CA LEU A 264 -78.93 23.31 -5.12
C LEU A 264 -79.23 21.87 -4.66
N GLU A 265 -80.36 21.79 -3.96
CA GLU A 265 -81.37 20.74 -3.76
C GLU A 265 -81.07 19.25 -3.98
N SER A 266 -81.46 18.52 -2.93
CA SER A 266 -81.83 17.11 -2.91
C SER A 266 -82.68 16.68 -4.11
N THR A 267 -82.25 15.63 -4.82
CA THR A 267 -83.17 14.58 -5.29
C THR A 267 -82.45 13.25 -5.48
N LYS A 268 -82.95 12.26 -4.73
CA LYS A 268 -83.13 10.83 -5.03
C LYS A 268 -81.97 10.02 -5.63
N ALA A 269 -81.64 8.97 -4.87
CA ALA A 269 -80.89 7.80 -5.28
C ALA A 269 -81.30 7.28 -6.66
N SER A 270 -80.35 7.34 -7.59
CA SER A 270 -80.41 6.67 -8.89
C SER A 270 -79.24 5.68 -8.94
N LYS A 271 -79.58 4.39 -9.07
CA LYS A 271 -78.64 3.31 -9.39
C LYS A 271 -77.94 3.66 -10.70
N GLN A 272 -76.69 4.13 -10.62
CA GLN A 272 -75.85 4.20 -11.79
C GLN A 272 -75.25 2.82 -12.10
N GLN A 273 -75.63 2.40 -13.29
CA GLN A 273 -75.27 1.23 -14.06
C GLN A 273 -73.75 1.09 -14.17
N ASN A 274 -73.24 -0.13 -13.95
CA ASN A 274 -71.89 -0.54 -14.32
C ASN A 274 -71.69 -0.32 -15.82
N VAL A 275 -71.03 0.77 -16.20
CA VAL A 275 -70.51 0.97 -17.55
C VAL A 275 -69.06 0.52 -17.54
N GLY A 276 -68.75 -0.37 -18.49
CA GLY A 276 -67.57 -1.22 -18.51
C GLY A 276 -66.23 -0.51 -18.47
N LEU A 277 -65.26 -1.29 -17.97
CA LEU A 277 -63.82 -1.08 -18.08
C LEU A 277 -63.42 -0.61 -19.49
N ALA A 278 -63.24 0.69 -19.66
CA ALA A 278 -62.27 1.22 -20.60
C ALA A 278 -61.03 1.58 -19.78
N GLY A 279 -59.99 0.76 -19.94
CA GLY A 279 -58.76 0.83 -19.15
C GLY A 279 -58.10 2.19 -19.22
N VAL A 280 -58.15 2.92 -18.10
CA VAL A 280 -57.20 3.99 -17.82
C VAL A 280 -55.89 3.31 -17.46
N SER A 281 -55.04 3.03 -18.46
CA SER A 281 -53.67 2.60 -18.21
C SER A 281 -52.87 3.82 -17.75
N SER A 282 -52.37 3.73 -16.52
CA SER A 282 -51.43 4.72 -16.01
C SER A 282 -50.16 4.69 -16.87
N GLN A 283 -49.86 5.79 -17.56
CA GLN A 283 -48.58 6.00 -18.26
C GLN A 283 -47.44 6.37 -17.31
N PHE A 284 -47.60 6.14 -16.00
CA PHE A 284 -46.48 6.21 -15.08
C PHE A 284 -45.55 5.04 -15.37
N THR A 285 -44.59 5.25 -16.26
CA THR A 285 -43.44 4.36 -16.41
C THR A 285 -42.58 4.57 -15.16
N PRO A 286 -42.50 3.62 -14.21
CA PRO A 286 -41.53 3.75 -13.15
C PRO A 286 -40.15 3.74 -13.81
N MET A 287 -39.46 4.89 -13.81
CA MET A 287 -38.06 4.99 -14.22
C MET A 287 -37.10 4.26 -13.26
N PHE A 288 -37.61 3.41 -12.38
CA PHE A 288 -36.82 2.36 -11.76
C PHE A 288 -36.57 1.30 -12.83
N LYS A 289 -35.50 1.49 -13.63
CA LYS A 289 -34.82 0.34 -14.23
C LYS A 289 -34.62 -0.65 -13.08
N PRO A 290 -35.25 -1.83 -13.08
CA PRO A 290 -34.97 -2.83 -12.07
C PRO A 290 -33.46 -3.03 -12.11
N SER A 291 -32.82 -2.68 -10.99
CA SER A 291 -31.38 -2.82 -10.76
C SER A 291 -30.92 -4.07 -11.48
N THR A 292 -29.99 -3.86 -12.42
CA THR A 292 -29.26 -4.89 -13.15
C THR A 292 -29.15 -6.16 -12.31
N ARG A 293 -29.63 -7.26 -12.90
CA ARG A 293 -29.53 -8.63 -12.37
C ARG A 293 -28.25 -8.75 -11.54
N PRO A 294 -28.32 -9.14 -10.24
CA PRO A 294 -27.15 -9.14 -9.38
C PRO A 294 -26.06 -9.92 -10.10
N GLU A 295 -24.97 -9.21 -10.39
CA GLU A 295 -23.81 -9.74 -11.07
C GLU A 295 -23.44 -11.04 -10.36
N ARG A 296 -23.37 -12.15 -11.11
CA ARG A 296 -23.05 -13.45 -10.50
C ARG A 296 -21.71 -13.27 -9.80
N ALA A 297 -21.68 -13.48 -8.48
CA ALA A 297 -20.48 -13.39 -7.68
C ALA A 297 -19.36 -14.15 -8.38
N THR A 298 -18.42 -13.39 -8.95
CA THR A 298 -17.29 -13.97 -9.67
C THR A 298 -16.43 -14.61 -8.61
N VAL A 299 -16.30 -15.93 -8.68
CA VAL A 299 -15.36 -16.68 -7.84
C VAL A 299 -13.99 -16.03 -7.99
N GLN A 300 -13.48 -15.45 -6.89
CA GLN A 300 -12.10 -14.97 -6.87
C GLN A 300 -11.20 -16.21 -6.95
N LEU A 301 -10.53 -16.37 -8.08
CA LEU A 301 -9.52 -17.39 -8.26
C LEU A 301 -8.24 -16.93 -7.54
N ALA A 302 -7.56 -17.86 -6.88
CA ALA A 302 -6.27 -17.65 -6.26
C ALA A 302 -5.32 -18.78 -6.69
N SER A 303 -4.02 -18.48 -6.76
CA SER A 303 -2.95 -19.45 -7.04
C SER A 303 -2.29 -19.90 -5.73
N ASN A 304 -1.98 -21.19 -5.60
CA ASN A 304 -1.04 -21.65 -4.57
C ASN A 304 0.35 -21.15 -4.94
N VAL A 305 1.01 -20.49 -4.00
CA VAL A 305 2.36 -19.92 -4.19
C VAL A 305 3.26 -20.31 -3.04
N THR A 306 4.54 -20.47 -3.33
CA THR A 306 5.64 -20.68 -2.39
C THR A 306 6.68 -19.62 -2.69
N PHE A 307 7.07 -18.86 -1.68
CA PHE A 307 8.04 -17.79 -1.80
C PHE A 307 9.33 -18.18 -1.08
N SER A 308 10.46 -18.11 -1.78
CA SER A 308 11.74 -17.95 -1.09
C SER A 308 11.80 -16.53 -0.52
N LYS A 309 12.36 -16.40 0.68
CA LYS A 309 12.28 -15.14 1.44
C LYS A 309 13.64 -14.48 1.58
N LEU A 310 13.67 -13.20 1.23
CA LEU A 310 14.81 -12.30 1.40
C LEU A 310 14.41 -11.14 2.31
N ILE A 311 15.17 -10.93 3.37
CA ILE A 311 14.93 -9.84 4.34
C ILE A 311 16.05 -8.81 4.27
N SER A 312 15.76 -7.57 4.66
CA SER A 312 16.77 -6.54 4.84
C SER A 312 17.18 -6.42 6.30
N LEU A 313 18.48 -6.25 6.52
CA LEU A 313 19.08 -5.95 7.82
C LEU A 313 19.80 -4.61 7.70
N SER A 314 19.67 -3.75 8.70
CA SER A 314 20.44 -2.50 8.78
C SER A 314 21.40 -2.60 9.96
N GLU A 315 22.67 -2.30 9.71
CA GLU A 315 23.69 -2.22 10.74
C GLU A 315 23.37 -1.07 11.70
N SER A 316 23.32 -1.36 13.01
CA SER A 316 22.84 -0.39 14.00
C SER A 316 23.71 0.86 14.13
N THR A 317 24.99 0.77 13.82
CA THR A 317 25.98 1.85 13.97
C THR A 317 26.05 2.74 12.72
N THR A 318 26.08 2.15 11.53
CA THR A 318 26.32 2.86 10.26
C THR A 318 25.04 3.15 9.49
N GLY A 319 23.96 2.41 9.77
CA GLY A 319 22.74 2.43 8.97
C GLY A 319 22.86 1.69 7.64
N LYS A 320 24.03 1.12 7.31
CA LYS A 320 24.23 0.38 6.06
C LYS A 320 23.31 -0.83 6.04
N SER A 321 22.49 -0.91 4.99
CA SER A 321 21.55 -2.01 4.77
C SER A 321 22.17 -3.12 3.91
N SER A 322 21.83 -4.36 4.23
CA SER A 322 22.21 -5.55 3.46
C SER A 322 21.04 -6.53 3.39
N LEU A 323 21.05 -7.38 2.36
CA LEU A 323 20.05 -8.41 2.18
C LEU A 323 20.53 -9.74 2.77
N LEU A 324 19.62 -10.48 3.39
CA LEU A 324 19.87 -11.81 3.94
C LEU A 324 18.79 -12.76 3.41
N ALA A 325 19.21 -13.79 2.68
CA ALA A 325 18.34 -14.88 2.30
C ALA A 325 18.03 -15.72 3.55
N THR A 326 16.76 -16.08 3.72
CA THR A 326 16.33 -16.96 4.82
C THR A 326 16.02 -18.35 4.28
N ASP A 327 16.38 -19.40 5.02
CA ASP A 327 16.10 -20.79 4.64
C ASP A 327 14.62 -21.19 4.78
N SER A 328 13.74 -20.23 5.12
CA SER A 328 12.31 -20.48 5.29
C SER A 328 11.53 -20.11 4.03
N ASP A 329 10.91 -21.10 3.42
CA ASP A 329 9.89 -20.89 2.40
C ASP A 329 8.55 -20.50 3.02
N VAL A 330 7.86 -19.55 2.39
CA VAL A 330 6.51 -19.13 2.80
C VAL A 330 5.51 -19.60 1.75
N THR A 331 4.69 -20.58 2.09
CA THR A 331 3.61 -21.06 1.23
C THR A 331 2.29 -20.39 1.58
N GLY A 332 1.51 -19.99 0.57
CA GLY A 332 0.21 -19.34 0.75
C GLY A 332 -0.64 -19.35 -0.51
N LEU A 333 -1.75 -18.61 -0.45
CA LEU A 333 -2.60 -18.32 -1.60
C LEU A 333 -2.30 -16.90 -2.09
N LEU A 334 -2.25 -16.68 -3.39
CA LEU A 334 -2.14 -15.34 -3.99
C LEU A 334 -3.39 -15.07 -4.81
N SER A 335 -4.11 -14.00 -4.49
CA SER A 335 -5.29 -13.58 -5.27
C SER A 335 -4.90 -13.29 -6.72
N ASN A 336 -5.67 -13.80 -7.68
CA ASN A 336 -5.46 -13.48 -9.10
C ASN A 336 -6.01 -12.10 -9.46
N LYS A 337 -6.88 -11.54 -8.62
CA LYS A 337 -7.41 -10.20 -8.77
C LYS A 337 -6.61 -9.23 -7.90
N SER A 338 -6.18 -8.13 -8.49
CA SER A 338 -5.57 -7.03 -7.74
C SER A 338 -6.59 -6.39 -6.80
N MET A 339 -6.12 -6.01 -5.62
CA MET A 339 -6.90 -5.30 -4.59
C MET A 339 -6.87 -3.79 -4.82
N ALA A 340 -5.69 -3.27 -5.19
CA ALA A 340 -5.44 -1.86 -5.43
C ALA A 340 -4.26 -1.73 -6.40
N HIS A 341 -4.12 -0.57 -7.01
CA HIS A 341 -2.93 -0.18 -7.75
C HIS A 341 -2.61 1.29 -7.46
N GLY A 342 -1.33 1.60 -7.39
CA GLY A 342 -0.82 2.97 -7.44
C GLY A 342 -0.30 3.28 -8.84
N THR A 343 0.51 4.32 -8.95
CA THR A 343 1.14 4.71 -10.22
C THR A 343 2.17 3.69 -10.73
N MET A 344 2.86 3.00 -9.82
CA MET A 344 4.01 2.14 -10.16
C MET A 344 3.87 0.70 -9.66
N LYS A 345 2.94 0.43 -8.74
CA LYS A 345 2.81 -0.85 -8.05
C LYS A 345 1.37 -1.32 -8.07
N ILE A 346 1.15 -2.59 -8.37
CA ILE A 346 -0.12 -3.29 -8.22
C ILE A 346 -0.05 -4.17 -6.97
N GLN A 347 -1.18 -4.30 -6.27
CA GLN A 347 -1.27 -4.98 -4.97
C GLN A 347 -2.21 -6.17 -5.06
N PHE A 348 -1.77 -7.31 -4.54
CA PHE A 348 -2.55 -8.55 -4.46
C PHE A 348 -2.65 -9.01 -3.02
N ILE A 349 -3.79 -9.59 -2.65
CA ILE A 349 -3.99 -10.16 -1.32
C ILE A 349 -3.32 -11.53 -1.26
N VAL A 350 -2.51 -11.73 -0.22
CA VAL A 350 -2.00 -13.03 0.20
C VAL A 350 -2.70 -13.39 1.51
N PRO A 351 -3.75 -14.24 1.49
CA PRO A 351 -4.38 -14.70 2.72
C PRO A 351 -3.39 -15.56 3.49
N GLY A 352 -3.01 -15.14 4.70
CA GLY A 352 -2.30 -15.98 5.66
C GLY A 352 -3.26 -16.59 6.69
N LEU A 353 -2.75 -17.53 7.49
CA LEU A 353 -3.53 -18.22 8.53
C LEU A 353 -3.93 -17.30 9.68
N GLU A 354 -3.00 -16.45 10.14
CA GLU A 354 -3.22 -15.54 11.28
C GLU A 354 -3.33 -14.08 10.85
N LYS A 355 -2.50 -13.68 9.87
CA LYS A 355 -2.43 -12.32 9.34
C LYS A 355 -2.68 -12.33 7.85
N ARG A 356 -3.18 -11.20 7.33
CA ARG A 356 -3.28 -10.97 5.89
C ARG A 356 -2.05 -10.21 5.43
N PHE A 357 -1.53 -10.60 4.28
CA PHE A 357 -0.43 -9.91 3.65
C PHE A 357 -0.87 -9.31 2.32
N VAL A 358 -0.08 -8.35 1.84
CA VAL A 358 -0.20 -7.79 0.50
C VAL A 358 1.11 -8.07 -0.22
N ALA A 359 1.01 -8.68 -1.40
CA ALA A 359 2.11 -8.81 -2.34
C ALA A 359 2.03 -7.65 -3.34
N LYS A 360 3.10 -6.86 -3.45
CA LYS A 360 3.21 -5.75 -4.39
C LYS A 360 4.13 -6.13 -5.54
N GLN A 361 3.74 -5.72 -6.73
CA GLN A 361 4.50 -5.93 -7.97
C GLN A 361 4.65 -4.60 -8.69
N PHE A 362 5.85 -4.27 -9.14
CA PHE A 362 6.04 -3.18 -10.10
C PHE A 362 5.37 -3.48 -11.42
N PHE A 363 4.76 -2.46 -12.01
CA PHE A 363 4.34 -2.48 -13.39
C PHE A 363 4.78 -1.20 -14.10
N ARG A 364 4.93 -1.29 -15.41
CA ARG A 364 5.11 -0.12 -16.26
C ARG A 364 3.79 0.16 -16.95
N SER A 365 3.23 1.34 -16.71
CA SER A 365 2.21 1.88 -17.62
C SER A 365 2.96 2.34 -18.86
N GLU A 366 2.72 1.72 -20.02
CA GLU A 366 2.87 2.48 -21.26
C GLU A 366 1.96 3.71 -21.14
N ALA A 367 2.38 4.82 -21.72
CA ALA A 367 1.83 6.16 -21.54
C ALA A 367 0.31 6.14 -21.29
N MET A 368 -0.13 6.89 -20.28
CA MET A 368 -1.54 7.18 -20.04
C MET A 368 -2.12 7.86 -21.28
N ALA A 369 -2.58 7.05 -22.25
CA ALA A 369 -3.55 7.48 -23.23
C ALA A 369 -4.86 7.64 -22.45
N ASP A 370 -5.40 8.86 -22.47
CA ASP A 370 -6.49 9.42 -21.65
C ASP A 370 -7.86 8.69 -21.70
N ASP A 371 -7.94 7.39 -21.99
CA ASP A 371 -9.22 6.66 -22.06
C ASP A 371 -9.51 5.86 -20.77
N ASP A 372 -10.22 6.53 -19.86
CA ASP A 372 -10.46 6.17 -18.46
C ASP A 372 -11.31 4.90 -18.15
N ASP A 373 -11.83 4.14 -19.14
CA ASP A 373 -12.90 3.16 -18.83
C ASP A 373 -12.71 1.73 -19.37
N HIS A 374 -11.56 1.36 -19.94
CA HIS A 374 -11.28 -0.04 -20.35
C HIS A 374 -10.02 -0.62 -19.71
N PHE A 375 -10.05 -0.80 -18.39
CA PHE A 375 -9.00 -1.45 -17.59
C PHE A 375 -8.90 -2.99 -17.80
N ILE A 376 -9.46 -3.53 -18.89
CA ILE A 376 -9.38 -4.95 -19.27
C ILE A 376 -8.38 -5.05 -20.42
N GLY A 377 -7.11 -5.01 -20.08
CA GLY A 377 -6.01 -5.10 -21.04
C GLY A 377 -4.89 -4.12 -20.76
N ILE A 378 -4.45 -4.00 -19.49
CA ILE A 378 -3.11 -3.46 -19.29
C ILE A 378 -2.18 -4.47 -19.93
N ASP A 379 -1.67 -4.15 -21.12
CA ASP A 379 -0.42 -4.72 -21.61
C ASP A 379 0.65 -4.22 -20.64
N LEU A 380 0.76 -4.92 -19.52
CA LEU A 380 1.79 -4.73 -18.52
C LEU A 380 3.09 -4.96 -19.27
N LEU A 381 3.78 -3.87 -19.65
CA LEU A 381 5.13 -3.97 -20.19
C LEU A 381 5.94 -4.78 -19.19
N TYR A 382 6.27 -6.00 -19.59
CA TYR A 382 6.83 -7.00 -18.71
C TYR A 382 8.20 -6.52 -18.22
N VAL A 383 8.24 -6.05 -16.98
CA VAL A 383 9.50 -5.93 -16.25
C VAL A 383 10.04 -7.34 -16.11
N THR A 384 11.23 -7.61 -16.65
CA THR A 384 11.81 -8.95 -16.58
C THR A 384 11.95 -9.36 -15.10
N PRO A 385 11.79 -10.64 -14.73
CA PRO A 385 11.91 -11.08 -13.34
C PRO A 385 13.20 -10.64 -12.65
N VAL A 386 14.31 -10.54 -13.41
CA VAL A 386 15.61 -10.08 -12.92
C VAL A 386 15.59 -8.59 -12.59
N THR A 387 15.12 -7.76 -13.53
CA THR A 387 14.94 -6.32 -13.28
C THR A 387 13.99 -6.10 -12.11
N HIS A 388 12.91 -6.88 -12.04
CA HIS A 388 11.92 -6.76 -10.99
C HIS A 388 12.47 -7.09 -9.61
N LEU A 389 13.30 -8.13 -9.50
CA LEU A 389 14.01 -8.46 -8.26
C LEU A 389 14.88 -7.29 -7.79
N ALA A 390 15.70 -6.71 -8.67
CA ALA A 390 16.56 -5.57 -8.31
C ALA A 390 15.73 -4.37 -7.78
N LEU A 391 14.59 -4.08 -8.42
CA LEU A 391 13.68 -3.02 -7.95
C LEU A 391 13.09 -3.33 -6.56
N MET A 392 12.78 -4.60 -6.27
CA MET A 392 12.28 -5.03 -4.96
C MET A 392 13.36 -4.98 -3.88
N GLU A 393 14.61 -5.33 -4.24
CA GLU A 393 15.79 -5.23 -3.39
C GLU A 393 16.08 -3.78 -2.98
N ASP A 394 16.04 -2.84 -3.93
CA ASP A 394 16.20 -1.41 -3.65
C ASP A 394 15.11 -0.89 -2.68
N GLU A 395 13.86 -1.32 -2.90
CA GLU A 395 12.73 -0.91 -2.06
C GLU A 395 12.86 -1.42 -0.61
N ILE A 396 13.23 -2.69 -0.42
CA ILE A 396 13.37 -3.26 0.94
C ILE A 396 14.61 -2.73 1.68
N LEU A 397 15.70 -2.42 0.95
CA LEU A 397 16.88 -1.76 1.51
C LEU A 397 16.54 -0.34 1.97
N ARG A 398 15.74 0.39 1.18
CA ARG A 398 15.25 1.73 1.55
C ARG A 398 14.40 1.69 2.81
N LEU A 399 13.47 0.73 2.95
CA LEU A 399 12.68 0.58 4.18
C LEU A 399 13.55 0.33 5.42
N ALA A 400 14.58 -0.52 5.32
CA ALA A 400 15.51 -0.78 6.41
C ALA A 400 16.31 0.46 6.80
N GLU A 401 16.77 1.22 5.80
CA GLU A 401 17.50 2.46 6.03
C GLU A 401 16.63 3.53 6.70
N VAL A 402 15.41 3.77 6.20
CA VAL A 402 14.49 4.74 6.82
C VAL A 402 14.21 4.35 8.28
N SER A 403 14.06 3.05 8.55
CA SER A 403 13.88 2.52 9.91
C SER A 403 15.07 2.85 10.82
N TRP A 404 16.29 2.76 10.29
CA TRP A 404 17.49 3.20 11.00
C TRP A 404 17.50 4.71 11.25
N PHE A 405 17.25 5.54 10.23
CA PHE A 405 17.18 7.00 10.41
C PHE A 405 16.13 7.41 11.43
N LEU A 406 14.98 6.73 11.47
CA LEU A 406 13.92 7.03 12.44
C LEU A 406 14.36 6.72 13.89
N LYS A 407 15.11 5.63 14.09
CA LYS A 407 15.73 5.32 15.39
C LYS A 407 16.75 6.38 15.79
N GLU A 408 17.58 6.80 14.85
CA GLU A 408 18.58 7.85 15.06
C GLU A 408 17.94 9.21 15.37
N PHE A 409 16.84 9.56 14.70
CA PHE A 409 16.05 10.73 15.00
C PHE A 409 15.56 10.72 16.46
N TYR A 410 14.96 9.62 16.91
CA TYR A 410 14.50 9.51 18.30
C TYR A 410 15.65 9.54 19.31
N ARG A 411 16.79 8.92 18.97
CA ARG A 411 18.01 8.94 19.80
C ARG A 411 18.53 10.37 19.95
N TYR A 412 18.60 11.10 18.85
CA TYR A 412 19.02 12.49 18.79
C TYR A 412 18.08 13.40 19.59
N CYS A 413 16.76 13.33 19.37
CA CYS A 413 15.78 14.12 20.12
C CYS A 413 15.86 13.87 21.62
N ARG A 414 16.00 12.60 22.04
CA ARG A 414 16.11 12.26 23.47
C ARG A 414 17.37 12.85 24.11
N LYS A 415 18.49 12.83 23.39
CA LYS A 415 19.79 13.24 23.90
C LYS A 415 19.95 14.76 23.92
N GLU A 416 19.67 15.42 22.80
CA GLU A 416 19.96 16.84 22.61
C GLU A 416 18.77 17.74 22.99
N TYR A 417 17.54 17.20 22.97
CA TYR A 417 16.30 17.96 23.19
C TYR A 417 15.30 17.23 24.09
N PRO A 418 15.67 16.84 25.32
CA PRO A 418 14.78 16.06 26.21
C PRO A 418 13.45 16.77 26.54
N GLN A 419 13.37 18.09 26.39
CA GLN A 419 12.18 18.89 26.57
C GLN A 419 11.21 18.87 25.38
N ILE A 420 11.65 18.41 24.20
CA ILE A 420 10.81 18.35 23.00
C ILE A 420 10.09 17.01 22.98
N THR A 421 8.76 17.07 23.04
CA THR A 421 7.92 15.89 22.85
C THR A 421 7.81 15.56 21.37
N VAL A 422 8.31 14.39 21.00
CA VAL A 422 8.10 13.77 19.68
C VAL A 422 7.12 12.62 19.81
N GLU A 423 6.28 12.41 18.80
CA GLU A 423 5.40 11.24 18.76
C GLU A 423 6.24 9.99 18.51
N LYS A 424 6.16 9.01 19.41
CA LYS A 424 6.96 7.78 19.36
C LYS A 424 6.21 6.61 18.73
N ARG A 425 4.91 6.77 18.50
CA ARG A 425 4.04 5.78 17.84
C ARG A 425 4.10 5.92 16.32
N ILE A 426 5.29 6.07 15.78
CA ILE A 426 5.56 6.02 14.34
C ILE A 426 6.57 4.90 14.11
N GLN A 427 6.24 4.01 13.17
CA GLN A 427 7.10 2.90 12.75
C GLN A 427 7.18 2.86 11.23
N ILE A 428 8.20 2.19 10.71
CA ILE A 428 8.32 1.88 9.28
C ILE A 428 7.75 0.48 9.05
N ALA A 429 7.01 0.30 7.95
CA ALA A 429 6.45 -0.98 7.59
C ALA A 429 7.55 -2.05 7.47
N GLU A 430 7.28 -3.22 8.07
CA GLU A 430 8.09 -4.41 7.87
C GLU A 430 7.65 -5.12 6.59
N ALA A 431 8.63 -5.46 5.75
CA ALA A 431 8.41 -6.15 4.50
C ALA A 431 9.54 -7.15 4.24
N TYR A 432 9.29 -8.07 3.32
CA TYR A 432 10.31 -8.97 2.77
C TYR A 432 10.12 -9.10 1.25
N VAL A 433 11.18 -9.47 0.54
CA VAL A 433 11.07 -9.85 -0.87
C VAL A 433 10.79 -11.35 -0.92
N GLY A 434 9.67 -11.71 -1.56
CA GLY A 434 9.30 -13.10 -1.83
C GLY A 434 9.47 -13.42 -3.31
N THR A 435 10.27 -14.40 -3.66
CA THR A 435 10.39 -14.87 -5.06
C THR A 435 9.65 -16.18 -5.23
N GLU A 436 8.75 -16.26 -6.22
CA GLU A 436 8.02 -17.50 -6.50
C GLU A 436 8.96 -18.65 -6.84
N THR A 437 8.85 -19.76 -6.11
CA THR A 437 9.64 -20.99 -6.33
C THR A 437 8.81 -22.13 -6.93
N ASN A 438 7.52 -21.89 -7.20
CA ASN A 438 6.64 -22.89 -7.77
C ASN A 438 7.07 -23.32 -9.18
N THR A 439 6.74 -24.56 -9.54
CA THR A 439 6.95 -25.08 -10.90
C THR A 439 6.20 -24.28 -11.98
N TYR A 440 5.08 -23.64 -11.61
CA TYR A 440 4.29 -22.80 -12.50
C TYR A 440 4.09 -21.44 -11.85
N PRO A 441 4.35 -20.33 -12.58
CA PRO A 441 4.07 -19.00 -12.06
C PRO A 441 2.60 -18.81 -11.69
N SER A 442 2.34 -17.96 -10.70
CA SER A 442 0.99 -17.56 -10.36
C SER A 442 0.30 -16.81 -11.51
N LEU A 443 -1.03 -16.83 -11.58
CA LEU A 443 -1.73 -16.02 -12.58
C LEU A 443 -1.54 -14.52 -12.36
N ALA A 444 -1.36 -14.11 -11.10
CA ALA A 444 -1.07 -12.73 -10.73
C ALA A 444 0.29 -12.25 -11.25
N SER A 445 1.28 -13.15 -11.39
CA SER A 445 2.62 -12.79 -11.89
C SER A 445 2.61 -12.24 -13.32
N GLY A 446 1.59 -12.59 -14.11
CA GLY A 446 1.54 -12.35 -15.56
C GLY A 446 2.50 -13.21 -16.38
N LEU A 447 3.37 -14.00 -15.76
CA LEU A 447 4.36 -14.81 -16.49
C LEU A 447 3.68 -15.97 -17.25
N PRO A 448 4.21 -16.35 -18.42
CA PRO A 448 3.67 -17.49 -19.15
C PRO A 448 3.83 -18.78 -18.35
N ARG A 449 2.86 -19.69 -18.44
CA ARG A 449 2.90 -20.98 -17.72
C ARG A 449 4.14 -21.84 -18.00
N GLN A 450 4.79 -21.61 -19.13
CA GLN A 450 5.99 -22.33 -19.57
C GLN A 450 7.29 -21.60 -19.23
N HIS A 451 7.23 -20.53 -18.43
CA HIS A 451 8.42 -19.80 -18.00
C HIS A 451 9.36 -20.72 -17.23
N THR A 452 10.60 -20.84 -17.73
CA THR A 452 11.65 -21.69 -17.15
C THR A 452 12.69 -20.90 -16.34
N GLY A 453 12.58 -19.56 -16.33
CA GLY A 453 13.48 -18.68 -15.58
C GLY A 453 13.08 -18.49 -14.12
N PRO A 454 13.73 -17.54 -13.42
CA PRO A 454 13.34 -17.15 -12.07
C PRO A 454 11.87 -16.75 -12.01
N GLY A 455 11.18 -17.14 -10.94
CA GLY A 455 9.81 -16.71 -10.68
C GLY A 455 9.72 -15.20 -10.44
N MET A 456 8.49 -14.68 -10.43
CA MET A 456 8.26 -13.27 -10.13
C MET A 456 8.62 -12.97 -8.67
N SER A 457 9.22 -11.80 -8.44
CA SER A 457 9.54 -11.30 -7.10
C SER A 457 8.45 -10.34 -6.62
N TRP A 458 8.22 -10.30 -5.32
CA TRP A 458 7.12 -9.55 -4.70
C TRP A 458 7.63 -8.85 -3.45
N LEU A 459 7.24 -7.59 -3.24
CA LEU A 459 7.38 -6.98 -1.92
C LEU A 459 6.17 -7.40 -1.09
N ILE A 460 6.40 -8.21 -0.06
CA ILE A 460 5.35 -8.75 0.81
C ILE A 460 5.39 -8.04 2.15
N GLU A 461 4.27 -7.44 2.54
CA GLU A 461 4.08 -6.71 3.80
C GLU A 461 2.72 -7.05 4.44
N GLU A 462 2.56 -6.76 5.72
CA GLU A 462 1.27 -6.95 6.40
C GLU A 462 0.18 -6.05 5.76
N LYS A 463 -1.01 -6.63 5.51
CA LYS A 463 -2.15 -5.90 4.98
C LYS A 463 -2.62 -4.90 6.03
N ARG A 464 -2.73 -3.65 5.62
CA ARG A 464 -3.24 -2.55 6.44
C ARG A 464 -4.58 -2.05 5.92
N SER A 465 -5.15 -1.06 6.62
CA SER A 465 -6.32 -0.36 6.12
C SER A 465 -5.98 0.41 4.84
N LEU A 466 -6.94 0.54 3.94
CA LEU A 466 -6.89 1.38 2.75
C LEU A 466 -6.91 2.88 3.09
N SER A 467 -7.12 3.25 4.35
CA SER A 467 -7.02 4.63 4.81
C SER A 467 -5.55 5.05 4.87
N VAL A 468 -5.12 5.87 3.93
CA VAL A 468 -3.75 6.39 3.84
C VAL A 468 -3.74 7.85 4.19
N THR A 469 -2.85 8.23 5.11
CA THR A 469 -2.49 9.61 5.38
C THR A 469 -1.22 9.94 4.62
N LYS A 470 -1.30 10.89 3.70
CA LYS A 470 -0.16 11.43 2.97
C LYS A 470 0.37 12.66 3.71
N PHE A 471 1.63 12.64 4.12
CA PHE A 471 2.30 13.75 4.79
C PHE A 471 3.09 14.60 3.78
N SER A 472 3.81 13.96 2.86
CA SER A 472 4.46 14.63 1.74
C SER A 472 4.19 13.91 0.43
N GLY A 473 4.29 14.62 -0.68
CA GLY A 473 4.43 14.04 -2.01
C GLY A 473 5.89 13.85 -2.40
N THR A 474 6.11 13.49 -3.66
CA THR A 474 7.45 13.30 -4.23
C THR A 474 8.22 14.62 -4.35
N LEU A 475 7.53 15.70 -4.75
CA LEU A 475 8.12 17.02 -4.98
C LEU A 475 7.51 18.13 -4.12
N GLN A 476 6.53 17.79 -3.28
CA GLN A 476 5.79 18.76 -2.48
C GLN A 476 5.72 18.27 -1.03
N HIS A 477 6.05 19.14 -0.09
CA HIS A 477 5.82 18.91 1.33
C HIS A 477 4.61 19.74 1.72
N ASP A 478 3.50 19.08 2.06
CA ASP A 478 2.33 19.78 2.57
C ASP A 478 2.55 20.07 4.06
N GLY A 479 2.74 21.33 4.42
CA GLY A 479 2.95 21.76 5.81
C GLY A 479 1.66 22.11 6.56
N SER A 480 0.48 21.82 5.99
CA SER A 480 -0.80 22.26 6.57
C SER A 480 -1.26 21.46 7.80
N ARG A 481 -0.74 20.25 8.02
CA ARG A 481 -1.12 19.40 9.16
C ARG A 481 -0.24 19.70 10.37
N HIS A 482 -0.86 20.07 11.49
CA HIS A 482 -0.14 20.44 12.71
C HIS A 482 -0.39 19.48 13.88
N ASP A 483 -0.95 18.29 13.61
CA ASP A 483 -1.05 17.27 14.64
C ASP A 483 0.34 16.71 15.03
N PRO A 484 0.47 16.11 16.23
CA PRO A 484 1.77 15.62 16.71
C PRO A 484 2.43 14.57 15.81
N ILE A 485 1.66 13.71 15.13
CA ILE A 485 2.21 12.72 14.19
C ILE A 485 2.78 13.46 12.99
N SER A 486 1.97 14.29 12.32
CA SER A 486 2.40 15.02 11.12
C SER A 486 3.63 15.89 11.39
N THR A 487 3.63 16.65 12.49
CA THR A 487 4.78 17.47 12.90
C THR A 487 6.04 16.63 13.12
N THR A 488 5.90 15.46 13.75
CA THR A 488 7.03 14.54 13.96
C THR A 488 7.54 13.96 12.65
N VAL A 489 6.65 13.59 11.71
CA VAL A 489 7.03 13.07 10.37
C VAL A 489 7.77 14.15 9.56
N TYR A 490 7.32 15.41 9.62
CA TYR A 490 8.03 16.52 8.97
C TYR A 490 9.42 16.73 9.59
N ALA A 491 9.50 16.83 10.92
CA ALA A 491 10.77 16.97 11.61
C ALA A 491 11.74 15.82 11.30
N PHE A 492 11.23 14.60 11.17
CA PHE A 492 11.99 13.42 10.76
C PHE A 492 12.57 13.55 9.34
N SER A 493 11.78 13.99 8.36
CA SER A 493 12.26 14.20 6.97
C SER A 493 13.41 15.22 6.93
N HIS A 494 13.26 16.34 7.64
CA HIS A 494 14.32 17.35 7.76
C HIS A 494 15.55 16.82 8.50
N PHE A 495 15.35 16.04 9.58
CA PHE A 495 16.45 15.39 10.28
C PHE A 495 17.24 14.45 9.36
N ALA A 496 16.57 13.64 8.53
CA ALA A 496 17.26 12.73 7.61
C ALA A 496 18.15 13.50 6.61
N LEU A 497 17.67 14.62 6.07
CA LEU A 497 18.46 15.51 5.19
C LEU A 497 19.66 16.09 5.93
N TRP A 498 19.47 16.62 7.13
CA TRP A 498 20.56 17.18 7.93
C TRP A 498 21.58 16.11 8.36
N HIS A 499 21.11 14.98 8.88
CA HIS A 499 21.93 13.91 9.42
C HIS A 499 22.76 13.22 8.34
N SER A 500 22.21 13.10 7.13
CA SER A 500 22.92 12.59 5.94
C SER A 500 23.84 13.63 5.29
N LYS A 501 24.00 14.82 5.89
CA LYS A 501 24.77 15.95 5.33
C LYS A 501 24.30 16.36 3.93
N GLY A 502 22.99 16.34 3.70
CA GLY A 502 22.38 16.73 2.43
C GLY A 502 22.42 15.64 1.36
N THR A 503 22.90 14.44 1.66
CA THR A 503 23.02 13.36 0.65
C THR A 503 21.73 12.58 0.44
N ARG A 504 20.79 12.64 1.39
CA ARG A 504 19.55 11.88 1.35
C ARG A 504 18.38 12.62 1.98
N VAL A 505 17.23 12.66 1.32
CA VAL A 505 15.96 13.11 1.90
C VAL A 505 14.87 12.09 1.61
N PHE A 506 14.02 11.84 2.60
CA PHE A 506 12.85 10.97 2.43
C PHE A 506 11.63 11.80 2.04
N ALA A 507 11.01 11.39 0.95
CA ALA A 507 9.85 12.01 0.31
C ALA A 507 8.72 11.00 0.14
N ASP A 508 7.59 11.48 -0.36
CA ASP A 508 6.34 10.71 -0.45
C ASP A 508 5.99 9.98 0.86
N LEU A 509 6.24 10.65 2.00
CA LEU A 509 5.98 10.09 3.31
C LEU A 509 4.47 9.92 3.48
N GLN A 510 4.05 8.67 3.53
CA GLN A 510 2.66 8.29 3.74
C GLN A 510 2.58 7.13 4.71
N GLY A 511 1.46 7.04 5.41
CA GLY A 511 1.27 6.03 6.43
C GLY A 511 -0.18 5.69 6.70
N THR A 512 -0.37 4.60 7.42
CA THR A 512 -1.69 4.15 7.88
C THR A 512 -1.64 3.93 9.38
N LEU A 513 -2.62 4.51 10.08
CA LEU A 513 -2.80 4.26 11.50
C LEU A 513 -3.28 2.81 11.70
N THR A 514 -2.49 2.03 12.42
CA THR A 514 -2.70 0.60 12.63
C THR A 514 -2.62 0.30 14.12
N ASN A 515 -3.48 -0.59 14.62
CA ASN A 515 -3.38 -1.04 16.00
C ASN A 515 -2.19 -2.00 16.12
N VAL A 516 -1.14 -1.58 16.84
CA VAL A 516 0.01 -2.41 17.18
C VAL A 516 0.01 -2.59 18.69
N ASN A 517 -0.20 -3.83 19.14
CA ASN A 517 -0.24 -4.20 20.56
C ASN A 517 -1.23 -3.35 21.39
N GLY A 518 -2.42 -3.09 20.84
CA GLY A 518 -3.47 -2.32 21.51
C GLY A 518 -3.33 -0.80 21.38
N MET A 519 -2.31 -0.29 20.70
CA MET A 519 -2.08 1.14 20.50
C MET A 519 -2.12 1.53 19.02
N ASP A 520 -2.82 2.63 18.72
CA ASP A 520 -2.78 3.22 17.39
C ASP A 520 -1.37 3.76 17.10
N THR A 521 -0.75 3.17 16.08
CA THR A 521 0.61 3.45 15.64
C THR A 521 0.58 3.80 14.16
N MET A 522 1.21 4.92 13.79
CA MET A 522 1.36 5.32 12.40
C MET A 522 2.45 4.46 11.74
N ILE A 523 2.06 3.62 10.78
CA ILE A 523 3.00 2.79 10.02
C ILE A 523 3.27 3.48 8.69
N LEU A 524 4.47 4.04 8.51
CA LEU A 524 4.92 4.65 7.26
C LEU A 524 5.38 3.58 6.27
N PHE A 525 5.09 3.75 4.98
CA PHE A 525 5.37 2.77 3.94
C PHE A 525 5.47 3.39 2.56
N ASP A 526 5.99 2.62 1.60
CA ASP A 526 6.12 3.05 0.21
C ASP A 526 6.83 4.41 0.12
N ILE A 527 7.91 4.52 0.90
CA ILE A 527 8.67 5.75 1.11
C ILE A 527 9.61 5.92 -0.07
N MET A 528 9.69 7.14 -0.59
CA MET A 528 10.65 7.50 -1.62
C MET A 528 11.86 8.17 -0.96
N SER A 529 13.03 8.02 -1.56
CA SER A 529 14.19 8.84 -1.23
C SER A 529 14.61 9.65 -2.44
N HIS A 530 15.27 10.79 -2.19
CA HIS A 530 16.07 11.50 -3.18
C HIS A 530 17.52 11.51 -2.70
N THR A 531 18.44 11.30 -3.63
CA THR A 531 19.89 11.33 -3.41
C THR A 531 20.55 12.23 -4.45
N LEU A 532 21.77 12.69 -4.17
CA LEU A 532 22.50 13.61 -5.07
C LEU A 532 22.82 13.00 -6.44
N ASP A 533 23.06 11.69 -6.48
CA ASP A 533 23.32 10.89 -7.67
C ASP A 533 22.05 10.47 -8.42
N GLY A 534 20.87 10.69 -7.81
CA GLY A 534 19.59 10.22 -8.35
C GLY A 534 19.42 8.69 -8.30
N GLU A 535 20.24 7.97 -7.54
CA GLU A 535 20.22 6.50 -7.45
C GLU A 535 19.21 5.96 -6.43
N SER A 536 18.40 6.82 -5.82
CA SER A 536 17.46 6.45 -4.76
C SER A 536 16.31 5.51 -5.17
N GLY A 537 16.19 5.21 -6.48
CA GLY A 537 15.37 4.13 -7.00
C GLY A 537 14.49 4.50 -8.21
N ILE A 538 13.31 3.90 -8.23
CA ILE A 538 12.58 3.45 -9.42
C ILE A 538 11.99 4.58 -10.25
N ALA A 539 11.59 5.68 -9.61
CA ALA A 539 11.05 6.85 -10.32
C ALA A 539 12.10 7.46 -11.27
N LEU A 540 13.40 7.29 -10.99
CA LEU A 540 14.47 7.75 -11.87
C LEU A 540 14.91 6.66 -12.85
N GLN A 541 15.05 5.40 -12.40
CA GLN A 541 15.51 4.30 -13.26
C GLN A 541 14.51 3.95 -14.38
N LEU A 542 13.20 3.98 -14.13
CA LEU A 542 12.20 3.67 -15.18
C LEU A 542 12.16 4.74 -16.28
N ASN A 543 12.46 6.00 -15.95
CA ASN A 543 12.60 7.06 -16.95
C ASN A 543 13.86 6.87 -17.82
N LYS A 544 14.94 6.30 -17.27
CA LYS A 544 16.16 5.94 -18.03
C LYS A 544 15.97 4.73 -18.95
N MET A 545 14.96 3.89 -18.72
CA MET A 545 14.66 2.70 -19.53
C MET A 545 13.67 2.96 -20.68
N GLN A 546 13.63 4.18 -21.25
CA GLN A 546 12.91 4.39 -22.50
C GLN A 546 13.47 3.47 -23.58
N PRO A 547 12.61 2.78 -24.35
CA PRO A 547 13.09 1.99 -25.48
C PRO A 547 13.81 2.95 -26.43
N VAL A 548 15.12 2.71 -26.62
CA VAL A 548 15.86 3.34 -27.70
C VAL A 548 15.13 2.97 -28.99
N ASP A 549 14.74 3.96 -29.78
CA ASP A 549 14.05 3.77 -31.04
C ASP A 549 14.76 2.70 -31.87
N MET A 550 14.22 1.49 -31.90
CA MET A 550 14.62 0.43 -32.83
C MET A 550 14.22 0.78 -34.28
N GLU A 551 13.75 2.01 -34.53
CA GLU A 551 13.40 2.52 -35.85
C GLU A 551 14.60 2.99 -36.68
N ASN A 552 15.77 3.20 -36.07
CA ASN A 552 16.97 3.60 -36.83
C ASN A 552 17.80 2.44 -37.42
N ASN A 553 17.41 1.18 -37.21
CA ASN A 553 18.16 0.04 -37.75
C ASN A 553 17.57 -0.55 -39.05
N LYS A 554 16.97 0.31 -39.89
CA LYS A 554 16.41 -0.08 -41.20
C LYS A 554 16.99 0.67 -42.41
N LYS A 555 18.13 1.35 -42.25
CA LYS A 555 18.85 1.99 -43.36
C LYS A 555 20.37 1.87 -43.19
N SER A 556 20.91 0.76 -43.68
CA SER A 556 22.18 0.70 -44.41
C SER A 556 22.48 -0.75 -44.78
N ASP A 557 21.86 -1.22 -45.86
CA ASP A 557 22.52 -2.21 -46.71
C ASP A 557 23.63 -1.46 -47.47
N GLU A 558 24.76 -1.23 -46.80
CA GLU A 558 26.03 -0.88 -47.46
C GLU A 558 27.06 -1.94 -47.03
N GLU A 559 27.72 -2.52 -48.04
CA GLU A 559 28.75 -3.55 -47.91
C GLU A 559 29.86 -3.10 -46.95
N VAL A 560 29.99 -3.81 -45.83
CA VAL A 560 31.11 -3.65 -44.91
C VAL A 560 32.23 -4.61 -45.33
N ASP A 561 33.39 -4.03 -45.63
CA ASP A 561 34.66 -4.70 -45.91
C ASP A 561 35.11 -5.56 -44.69
N PRO A 562 35.31 -6.88 -44.85
CA PRO A 562 35.58 -7.77 -43.72
C PRO A 562 37.00 -7.70 -43.12
N ASN A 563 37.81 -6.66 -43.42
CA ASN A 563 39.23 -6.62 -43.04
C ASN A 563 39.70 -5.38 -42.22
N SER A 564 38.82 -4.59 -41.60
CA SER A 564 39.28 -3.48 -40.74
C SER A 564 39.38 -3.89 -39.26
N ASP A 565 40.60 -4.13 -38.80
CA ASP A 565 41.02 -4.52 -37.45
C ASP A 565 41.15 -3.33 -36.45
N ASP A 566 40.26 -2.35 -36.52
CA ASP A 566 40.28 -1.21 -35.59
C ASP A 566 38.86 -0.93 -35.09
N LYS A 567 38.59 -1.24 -33.81
CA LYS A 567 37.68 -0.51 -32.87
C LYS A 567 37.38 -1.32 -31.62
N GLU A 568 38.16 -1.12 -30.56
CA GLU A 568 37.78 -1.49 -29.19
C GLU A 568 37.84 -0.29 -28.20
N GLU A 569 38.28 0.90 -28.63
CA GLU A 569 38.44 2.08 -27.74
C GLU A 569 37.25 3.07 -27.72
N ASP A 570 36.27 2.97 -28.63
CA ASP A 570 35.21 4.00 -28.77
C ASP A 570 33.89 3.70 -28.01
N LEU A 571 33.74 2.51 -27.40
CA LEU A 571 32.51 2.13 -26.69
C LEU A 571 32.44 2.65 -25.24
N GLU A 572 33.59 2.86 -24.57
CA GLU A 572 33.61 3.45 -23.22
C GLU A 572 33.39 4.97 -23.23
N ALA A 573 33.86 5.68 -24.26
CA ALA A 573 33.67 7.13 -24.40
C ALA A 573 32.21 7.50 -24.75
N PHE A 574 31.51 6.64 -25.50
CA PHE A 574 30.11 6.85 -25.87
C PHE A 574 29.15 6.63 -24.69
N GLY A 575 29.45 5.66 -23.81
CA GLY A 575 28.71 5.44 -22.56
C GLY A 575 28.82 6.60 -21.57
N ALA A 576 30.01 7.22 -21.45
CA ALA A 576 30.25 8.34 -20.54
C ALA A 576 29.57 9.65 -21.00
N ALA A 577 29.47 9.90 -22.31
CA ALA A 577 28.85 11.11 -22.86
C ALA A 577 27.31 11.13 -22.75
N ILE A 578 26.67 9.96 -22.69
CA ILE A 578 25.20 9.83 -22.55
C ILE A 578 24.76 10.11 -21.11
N VAL A 579 25.56 9.73 -20.10
CA VAL A 579 25.29 10.02 -18.67
C VAL A 579 25.39 11.52 -18.35
N ALA A 580 26.23 12.27 -19.08
CA ALA A 580 26.45 13.70 -18.84
C ALA A 580 25.36 14.61 -19.44
N ARG A 581 24.64 14.19 -20.50
CA ARG A 581 23.69 15.07 -21.20
C ARG A 581 22.34 15.21 -20.48
N ASP A 582 21.88 14.18 -19.78
CA ASP A 582 20.51 14.14 -19.22
C ASP A 582 20.44 14.44 -17.70
N THR A 583 21.59 14.50 -17.02
CA THR A 583 21.69 14.90 -15.61
C THR A 583 21.47 16.41 -15.39
N THR A 584 21.70 17.22 -16.43
CA THR A 584 21.61 18.69 -16.37
C THR A 584 20.21 19.23 -16.02
N SER A 585 19.14 18.51 -16.40
CA SER A 585 17.75 18.88 -16.11
C SER A 585 17.37 18.66 -14.63
N LEU A 586 17.89 17.60 -14.02
CA LEU A 586 17.60 17.24 -12.62
C LEU A 586 18.42 18.03 -11.60
N PHE A 587 19.67 18.39 -11.94
CA PHE A 587 20.47 19.33 -11.13
C PHE A 587 19.80 20.71 -10.99
N ALA A 588 18.87 21.08 -11.87
CA ALA A 588 18.12 22.33 -11.74
C ALA A 588 17.07 22.31 -10.62
N TYR A 589 16.49 21.13 -10.30
CA TYR A 589 15.42 21.03 -9.31
C TYR A 589 15.93 20.84 -7.88
N LEU A 590 17.13 20.28 -7.70
CA LEU A 590 17.65 20.05 -6.36
C LEU A 590 17.93 21.35 -5.59
N PRO A 591 18.53 22.41 -6.18
CA PRO A 591 18.59 23.72 -5.55
C PRO A 591 17.21 24.26 -5.18
N VAL A 592 16.18 24.01 -6.00
CA VAL A 592 14.80 24.44 -5.73
C VAL A 592 14.19 23.65 -4.56
N ILE A 593 14.40 22.33 -4.49
CA ILE A 593 13.94 21.49 -3.38
C ILE A 593 14.66 21.90 -2.10
N VAL A 594 15.99 22.01 -2.13
CA VAL A 594 16.80 22.46 -0.98
C VAL A 594 16.39 23.88 -0.57
N GLN A 595 16.15 24.80 -1.51
CA GLN A 595 15.68 26.15 -1.22
C GLN A 595 14.26 26.16 -0.66
N THR A 596 13.35 25.32 -1.15
CA THR A 596 11.98 25.22 -0.63
C THR A 596 11.97 24.64 0.78
N ILE A 597 12.72 23.55 1.00
CA ILE A 597 12.94 22.96 2.32
C ILE A 597 13.59 23.97 3.26
N GLN A 598 14.56 24.76 2.77
CA GLN A 598 15.19 25.83 3.55
C GLN A 598 14.22 26.96 3.88
N GLN A 599 13.38 27.39 2.93
CA GLN A 599 12.36 28.42 3.17
C GLN A 599 11.31 27.95 4.17
N ASP A 600 10.89 26.69 4.09
CA ASP A 600 9.96 26.10 5.03
C ASP A 600 10.62 25.87 6.39
N PHE A 601 11.91 25.56 6.42
CA PHE A 601 12.70 25.53 7.65
C PHE A 601 12.82 26.91 8.29
N ASP A 602 13.05 27.96 7.51
CA ASP A 602 13.12 29.33 8.01
C ASP A 602 11.77 29.76 8.61
N LYS A 603 10.65 29.39 7.98
CA LYS A 603 9.30 29.55 8.55
C LYS A 603 9.10 28.72 9.82
N PHE A 604 9.54 27.46 9.83
CA PHE A 604 9.44 26.58 11.00
C PHE A 604 10.28 27.10 12.18
N SER A 605 11.44 27.70 11.91
CA SER A 605 12.30 28.31 12.92
C SER A 605 11.64 29.51 13.63
N MET A 606 10.68 30.17 12.98
CA MET A 606 9.86 31.22 13.61
C MET A 606 8.81 30.64 14.57
N VAL A 607 8.31 29.43 14.32
CA VAL A 607 7.32 28.74 15.18
C VAL A 607 8.00 27.99 16.34
N TRP A 608 9.27 27.62 16.18
CA TRP A 608 10.14 27.08 17.23
C TRP A 608 11.36 27.99 17.49
N PRO A 609 11.21 29.06 18.31
CA PRO A 609 12.28 30.05 18.53
C PRO A 609 13.57 29.49 19.14
N LYS A 610 13.56 28.23 19.61
CA LYS A 610 14.70 27.56 20.24
C LYS A 610 15.43 26.57 19.32
N PHE A 611 15.02 26.41 18.06
CA PHE A 611 15.69 25.57 17.08
C PHE A 611 16.80 26.35 16.31
N LYS A 612 17.74 26.96 17.04
CA LYS A 612 18.93 27.63 16.47
C LYS A 612 20.04 26.61 16.20
N ILE A 613 19.90 25.80 15.14
CA ILE A 613 20.97 24.88 14.71
C ILE A 613 21.72 25.39 13.46
N ALA A 614 21.14 26.28 12.65
CA ALA A 614 21.74 26.59 11.34
C ALA A 614 22.69 27.79 11.27
N VAL A 615 22.77 28.66 12.29
CA VAL A 615 23.71 29.81 12.23
C VAL A 615 25.18 29.34 12.32
N ALA A 616 25.46 28.19 12.95
CA ALA A 616 26.82 27.62 13.00
C ALA A 616 27.22 26.82 11.74
N VAL A 617 26.26 26.39 10.91
CA VAL A 617 26.55 25.70 9.64
C VAL A 617 26.96 26.70 8.55
N ARG A 618 26.47 27.94 8.64
CA ARG A 618 26.84 29.04 7.75
C ARG A 618 28.32 29.41 7.80
N GLU A 619 29.00 29.13 8.92
CA GLU A 619 30.44 29.41 9.08
C GLU A 619 31.37 28.27 8.64
N LYS A 620 30.83 27.09 8.27
CA LYS A 620 31.65 25.91 7.94
C LYS A 620 31.44 25.30 6.55
N LEU A 621 30.52 25.83 5.75
CA LEU A 621 30.39 25.43 4.34
C LEU A 621 31.22 26.39 3.47
N PRO A 622 32.17 25.90 2.65
CA PRO A 622 32.84 26.74 1.68
C PRO A 622 31.80 27.28 0.69
N GLY A 623 31.80 28.60 0.48
CA GLY A 623 30.95 29.23 -0.52
C GLY A 623 31.23 28.70 -1.93
N PRO A 624 30.29 28.87 -2.87
CA PRO A 624 30.34 28.28 -4.21
C PRO A 624 31.53 28.71 -5.10
N ASP A 625 32.40 29.61 -4.64
CA ASP A 625 33.56 30.13 -5.39
C ASP A 625 34.94 29.72 -4.84
N ALA A 626 35.02 28.80 -3.87
CA ALA A 626 36.30 28.36 -3.33
C ALA A 626 37.01 27.37 -4.28
N ARG A 627 37.81 27.89 -5.22
CA ARG A 627 38.76 27.10 -6.01
C ARG A 627 39.77 26.40 -5.11
N VAL A 628 39.84 25.07 -5.23
CA VAL A 628 40.86 24.22 -4.63
C VAL A 628 42.24 24.72 -5.03
N ARG A 629 43.01 25.23 -4.05
CA ARG A 629 44.47 25.29 -4.13
C ARG A 629 45.02 24.38 -3.05
N ASP A 630 45.99 23.59 -3.45
CA ASP A 630 46.66 22.54 -2.67
C ASP A 630 47.04 23.04 -1.27
N ILE A 631 46.48 22.39 -0.26
CA ILE A 631 46.96 22.52 1.12
C ILE A 631 47.78 21.27 1.42
N ASN A 632 49.10 21.49 1.35
CA ASN A 632 50.13 20.60 1.84
C ASN A 632 50.00 20.47 3.36
N ILE A 633 49.78 19.25 3.87
CA ILE A 633 49.68 18.97 5.30
C ILE A 633 51.08 18.58 5.78
N ASP A 634 51.78 19.53 6.40
CA ASP A 634 52.92 19.24 7.25
C ASP A 634 52.90 20.12 8.50
N ALA A 635 53.29 19.48 9.61
CA ALA A 635 53.65 20.03 10.92
C ALA A 635 52.52 20.59 11.82
N ALA A 636 52.10 19.75 12.77
CA ALA A 636 51.57 20.20 14.05
C ALA A 636 52.72 20.72 14.95
N PRO A 637 52.44 21.71 15.82
CA PRO A 637 53.12 21.77 17.10
C PRO A 637 52.14 21.73 18.28
N ALA A 638 52.64 21.06 19.32
CA ALA A 638 52.07 20.94 20.65
C ALA A 638 52.12 22.26 21.44
N GLU A 639 51.49 22.20 22.63
CA GLU A 639 51.47 23.15 23.75
C GLU A 639 50.32 24.17 23.81
N ARG A 640 49.39 23.98 24.77
CA ARG A 640 49.53 24.55 26.12
C ARG A 640 48.37 24.15 27.04
N ALA A 641 48.76 23.79 28.26
CA ALA A 641 47.91 23.69 29.43
C ALA A 641 47.68 25.07 30.07
N ALA A 642 46.48 25.28 30.61
CA ALA A 642 46.14 26.09 31.79
C ALA A 642 44.65 25.83 32.09
N GLU A 643 44.29 25.01 33.08
CA GLU A 643 43.99 25.43 34.45
C GLU A 643 43.14 26.71 34.54
N THR A 644 41.85 26.57 34.89
CA THR A 644 41.22 27.37 35.95
C THR A 644 40.01 26.61 36.51
N GLN A 645 40.03 26.37 37.82
CA GLN A 645 38.90 25.92 38.64
C GLN A 645 37.84 27.03 38.78
N ILE A 646 36.54 26.70 38.70
CA ILE A 646 35.51 26.72 39.76
C ILE A 646 34.42 25.75 39.32
#